data_AF-A0A1Q7D0V0-F1
#
_entry.id   AF-A0A1Q7D0V0-F1
#
_cell.length_a   1.000
_cell.length_b   1.000
_cell.length_c   1.000
_cell.angle_alpha   90.00
_cell.angle_beta   90.00
_cell.angle_gamma   90.00
#
_symmetry.space_group_name_H-M   'P 1'
#
loop_
_entity.id
_entity.type
_entity.pdbx_description
1 polymer ?
#
loop_
_entity_poly.entity_id
_entity_poly.type
_entity_poly.pdbx_seq_one_letter_code
_entity_poly.pdbx_strand_id
1 'polypeptide(L)'
;MKRRNYITTFAAEAVVIASYLLAFRLVAAFDGTQGFGEYSLSRRTLSLLMPLAVLGVDLGIARYVAYAEAEKSGKSPSFAAASVIVLAAGVGVVSGVLVAASGFWSQVFFGSPAYSSLVLALPPLLAGAGLHTLAFGYLRGLDRIQEANVLMAINMGLLPLAAIVAFHGSVLAILDAMGIGMTLVAGAVLVRLPLRFADLKDRLRVLLRFGIPRMPGDFFSLLLFAMPGILVAHSADIRVAGIVAFGVAAVSMIGSSLTPVSFVLLPVAARLLAAGKVRQLRSEVVDVVGITLAGSLVLVVLLEVFAGPIVAIYLGPSFSSGVDVLRLTLIGALPWAAYITLRSVIDARHVTPINARNLAISFVFAVALAFGLQRVADSTTAAVLSFVLALWLLAALTMLEANRVANILGYPIDTSVRGLVRLGMLAALPVVIVVSSPQRPALALVISFGYVVLALTQLRFSRTNKLMLAYVGAVALWMTISWLRTKYLLHLDDAQLSYGTSKYTYFVFIVLPLAAAVAMVVDRAEDAWPIAAAQLAIGAVIGLITVALLGDKILGADRYSWQGDLIALATLIAVQPWLVKNVWASGAIGVLGVGGIMFAGARQSLVAFGLALVLSAAYWALSRYVRETRGKPNALRIAVANRYVALPLVLLVLTGGAIAVTYHWTPTSYCYCITDRLISLEGNAGDRDKMLYRAVGLLGEDPVLGSGLGSFAGSVPMSLSKGNFYQYPHNVPLEVASETGLIGFLLVFGPLVWGWLSLLWAGIQRASPAIAGVMMIVTVFFTVSNLSGDIPSDRGLWVFGVLALKLGIDAMGLRVTAPNKSPTGIEVAPAS
;
A
#
# COMPACT_ATOMS: atom_id res chain seq x y z
N MET A 1 29.89 22.84 -24.51
CA MET A 1 28.77 23.66 -23.96
C MET A 1 27.72 22.82 -23.21
N LYS A 2 27.07 21.82 -23.84
CA LYS A 2 25.98 21.04 -23.21
C LYS A 2 26.34 20.33 -21.89
N ARG A 3 27.50 19.64 -21.81
CA ARG A 3 27.92 18.91 -20.59
C ARG A 3 28.10 19.83 -19.37
N ARG A 4 28.73 21.00 -19.56
CA ARG A 4 28.91 22.00 -18.50
C ARG A 4 27.57 22.49 -17.96
N ASN A 5 26.62 22.79 -18.85
CA ASN A 5 25.28 23.24 -18.46
C ASN A 5 24.56 22.19 -17.59
N TYR A 6 24.60 20.91 -17.97
CA TYR A 6 24.03 19.84 -17.14
C TYR A 6 24.68 19.77 -15.75
N ILE A 7 26.02 19.71 -15.68
CA ILE A 7 26.74 19.59 -14.41
C ILE A 7 26.39 20.75 -13.47
N THR A 8 26.39 21.98 -13.98
CA THR A 8 26.09 23.16 -13.16
C THR A 8 24.64 23.23 -12.71
N THR A 9 23.70 22.70 -13.50
CA THR A 9 22.29 22.63 -13.10
C THR A 9 22.10 21.61 -11.98
N PHE A 10 22.69 20.41 -12.11
CA PHE A 10 22.66 19.41 -11.04
C PHE A 10 23.31 19.92 -9.75
N ALA A 11 24.44 20.61 -9.85
CA ALA A 11 25.10 21.21 -8.69
C ALA A 11 24.22 22.27 -8.01
N ALA A 12 23.59 23.15 -8.80
CA ALA A 12 22.71 24.17 -8.24
C ALA A 12 21.44 23.57 -7.60
N GLU A 13 20.84 22.54 -8.18
CA GLU A 13 19.73 21.81 -7.57
C GLU A 13 20.14 21.11 -6.26
N ALA A 14 21.32 20.50 -6.23
CA ALA A 14 21.87 19.88 -5.02
C ALA A 14 22.06 20.91 -3.89
N VAL A 15 22.55 22.12 -4.23
CA VAL A 15 22.64 23.24 -3.28
C VAL A 15 21.26 23.60 -2.74
N VAL A 16 20.25 23.75 -3.60
CA VAL A 16 18.88 24.08 -3.15
C VAL A 16 18.32 23.01 -2.22
N ILE A 17 18.49 21.73 -2.55
CA ILE A 17 18.02 20.62 -1.70
C ILE A 17 18.74 20.62 -0.35
N ALA A 18 20.07 20.77 -0.34
CA ALA A 18 20.86 20.84 0.88
C ALA A 18 20.47 22.06 1.74
N SER A 19 20.23 23.21 1.12
CA SER A 19 19.73 24.41 1.79
C SER A 19 18.34 24.22 2.38
N TYR A 20 17.42 23.53 1.69
CA TYR A 20 16.10 23.25 2.24
C TYR A 20 16.13 22.32 3.45
N LEU A 21 16.99 21.29 3.41
CA LEU A 21 17.24 20.47 4.59
C LEU A 21 17.78 21.36 5.73
N LEU A 22 18.88 22.06 5.49
CA LEU A 22 19.50 22.90 6.51
C LEU A 22 18.53 23.97 7.07
N ALA A 23 17.65 24.54 6.25
CA ALA A 23 16.63 25.48 6.70
C ALA A 23 15.70 24.87 7.77
N PHE A 24 15.19 23.64 7.54
CA PHE A 24 14.39 22.94 8.55
C PHE A 24 15.16 22.70 9.85
N ARG A 25 16.45 22.33 9.75
CA ARG A 25 17.33 22.16 10.92
C ARG A 25 17.50 23.45 11.70
N LEU A 26 17.81 24.56 11.01
CA LEU A 26 18.10 25.84 11.64
C LEU A 26 16.87 26.43 12.32
N VAL A 27 15.70 26.39 11.67
CA VAL A 27 14.45 26.87 12.29
C VAL A 27 14.08 26.02 13.50
N ALA A 28 14.24 24.69 13.43
CA ALA A 28 14.01 23.82 14.59
C ALA A 28 14.95 24.14 15.76
N ALA A 29 16.21 24.48 15.47
CA ALA A 29 17.22 24.80 16.47
C ALA A 29 17.03 26.20 17.09
N PHE A 30 16.67 27.22 16.28
CA PHE A 30 16.58 28.61 16.74
C PHE A 30 15.17 28.99 17.23
N ASP A 31 14.11 28.52 16.57
CA ASP A 31 12.74 28.96 16.81
C ASP A 31 11.85 27.89 17.48
N GLY A 32 12.45 26.73 17.80
CA GLY A 32 11.78 25.62 18.48
C GLY A 32 10.63 25.00 17.68
N THR A 33 9.78 24.23 18.35
CA THR A 33 8.69 23.48 17.70
C THR A 33 7.59 24.38 17.12
N GLN A 34 7.35 25.55 17.74
CA GLN A 34 6.33 26.48 17.28
C GLN A 34 6.78 27.20 16.00
N GLY A 35 7.96 27.84 16.02
CA GLY A 35 8.49 28.51 14.84
C GLY A 35 8.74 27.56 13.68
N PHE A 36 9.15 26.31 13.98
CA PHE A 36 9.22 25.25 12.98
C PHE A 36 7.87 24.97 12.31
N GLY A 37 6.79 24.92 13.09
CA GLY A 37 5.43 24.75 12.58
C GLY A 37 4.99 25.91 11.68
N GLU A 38 5.18 27.14 12.16
CA GLU A 38 4.86 28.38 11.44
C GLU A 38 5.61 28.46 10.09
N TYR A 39 6.92 28.22 10.10
CA TYR A 39 7.75 28.26 8.89
C TYR A 39 7.38 27.14 7.89
N SER A 40 7.27 25.90 8.38
CA SER A 40 6.99 24.73 7.53
C SER A 40 5.64 24.85 6.83
N LEU A 41 4.61 25.26 7.57
CA LEU A 41 3.27 25.43 7.02
C LEU A 41 3.19 26.63 6.08
N SER A 42 3.85 27.75 6.41
CA SER A 42 3.89 28.93 5.53
C SER A 42 4.53 28.62 4.17
N ARG A 43 5.64 27.87 4.16
CA ARG A 43 6.27 27.40 2.91
C ARG A 43 5.39 26.47 2.10
N ARG A 44 4.62 25.60 2.77
CA ARG A 44 3.66 24.71 2.11
C ARG A 44 2.52 25.51 1.48
N THR A 45 1.99 26.48 2.20
CA THR A 45 0.97 27.42 1.72
C THR A 45 1.47 28.24 0.53
N LEU A 46 2.71 28.75 0.58
CA LEU A 46 3.35 29.40 -0.57
C LEU A 46 3.36 28.48 -1.80
N SER A 47 3.82 27.23 -1.62
CA SER A 47 3.90 26.25 -2.71
C SER A 47 2.52 25.96 -3.31
N LEU A 48 1.47 25.92 -2.49
CA LEU A 48 0.08 25.73 -2.91
C LEU A 48 -0.46 26.93 -3.72
N LEU A 49 -0.13 28.15 -3.30
CA LEU A 49 -0.64 29.38 -3.93
C LEU A 49 0.12 29.76 -5.21
N MET A 50 1.37 29.30 -5.35
CA MET A 50 2.25 29.68 -6.46
C MET A 50 1.68 29.45 -7.86
N PRO A 51 1.05 28.30 -8.20
CA PRO A 51 0.48 28.08 -9.52
C PRO A 51 -0.64 29.07 -9.86
N LEU A 52 -1.41 29.50 -8.85
CA LEU A 52 -2.48 30.49 -9.01
C LEU A 52 -1.91 31.89 -9.29
N ALA A 53 -0.78 32.22 -8.67
CA ALA A 53 -0.12 33.51 -8.87
C ALA A 53 0.65 33.59 -10.20
N VAL A 54 1.28 32.50 -10.64
CA VAL A 54 2.11 32.48 -11.86
C VAL A 54 1.33 32.16 -13.13
N LEU A 55 0.18 31.46 -13.03
CA LEU A 55 -0.69 31.12 -14.16
C LEU A 55 0.04 30.39 -15.32
N GLY A 56 1.03 29.54 -14.98
CA GLY A 56 1.82 28.75 -15.94
C GLY A 56 2.83 29.54 -16.78
N VAL A 57 3.12 30.79 -16.39
CA VAL A 57 4.10 31.66 -17.04
C VAL A 57 5.53 31.17 -16.87
N ASP A 58 5.85 30.49 -15.77
CA ASP A 58 7.14 29.84 -15.48
C ASP A 58 7.61 28.93 -16.61
N LEU A 59 6.71 28.11 -17.16
CA LEU A 59 6.98 27.24 -18.31
C LEU A 59 6.84 27.99 -19.65
N GLY A 60 5.88 28.91 -19.73
CA GLY A 60 5.60 29.68 -20.93
C GLY A 60 6.76 30.56 -21.37
N ILE A 61 7.38 31.30 -20.43
CA ILE A 61 8.45 32.24 -20.73
C ILE A 61 9.68 31.54 -21.33
N ALA A 62 10.15 30.46 -20.69
CA ALA A 62 11.32 29.72 -21.17
C ALA A 62 11.10 29.19 -22.60
N ARG A 63 9.89 28.68 -22.88
CA ARG A 63 9.52 28.13 -24.20
C ARG A 63 9.45 29.22 -25.28
N TYR A 64 8.65 30.26 -25.05
CA TYR A 64 8.36 31.25 -26.11
C TYR A 64 9.52 32.21 -26.34
N VAL A 65 10.34 32.47 -25.32
CA VAL A 65 11.62 33.18 -25.51
C VAL A 65 12.57 32.33 -26.35
N ALA A 66 12.76 31.04 -26.03
CA ALA A 66 13.65 30.17 -26.79
C ALA A 66 13.23 30.06 -28.27
N TYR A 67 11.93 29.97 -28.56
CA TYR A 67 11.44 30.02 -29.95
C TYR A 67 11.70 31.37 -30.61
N ALA A 68 11.42 32.47 -29.90
CA ALA A 68 11.63 33.80 -30.45
C ALA A 68 13.11 34.07 -30.78
N GLU A 69 14.04 33.56 -29.97
CA GLU A 69 15.49 33.59 -30.19
C GLU A 69 15.91 32.69 -31.36
N ALA A 70 15.41 31.45 -31.42
CA ALA A 70 15.71 30.52 -32.50
C ALA A 70 15.24 31.05 -33.88
N GLU A 71 14.07 31.67 -33.92
CA GLU A 71 13.51 32.31 -35.12
C GLU A 71 14.14 33.69 -35.42
N LYS A 72 15.02 34.20 -34.55
CA LYS A 72 15.59 35.57 -34.61
C LYS A 72 14.52 36.65 -34.79
N SER A 73 13.36 36.43 -34.20
CA SER A 73 12.15 37.22 -34.45
C SER A 73 12.12 38.57 -33.72
N GLY A 74 13.06 38.81 -32.80
CA GLY A 74 13.10 40.00 -31.94
C GLY A 74 11.96 40.09 -30.91
N LYS A 75 11.14 39.03 -30.77
CA LYS A 75 9.93 39.02 -29.92
C LYS A 75 10.18 38.63 -28.46
N SER A 76 11.38 38.11 -28.16
CA SER A 76 11.79 37.64 -26.83
C SER A 76 11.58 38.68 -25.71
N PRO A 77 12.02 39.95 -25.86
CA PRO A 77 11.75 41.01 -24.89
C PRO A 77 10.26 41.31 -24.63
N SER A 78 9.41 41.15 -25.66
CA SER A 78 7.96 41.35 -25.54
C SER A 78 7.27 40.19 -24.83
N PHE A 79 7.75 38.96 -25.00
CA PHE A 79 7.27 37.82 -24.21
C PHE A 79 7.65 37.97 -22.73
N ALA A 80 8.87 38.40 -22.42
CA ALA A 80 9.29 38.66 -21.05
C ALA A 80 8.48 39.78 -20.40
N ALA A 81 8.23 40.88 -21.10
CA ALA A 81 7.36 41.96 -20.61
C ALA A 81 5.91 41.49 -20.37
N ALA A 82 5.34 40.70 -21.28
CA ALA A 82 4.02 40.10 -21.10
C ALA A 82 3.98 39.16 -19.89
N SER A 83 5.02 38.35 -19.67
CA SER A 83 5.15 37.49 -18.49
C SER A 83 5.17 38.29 -17.19
N VAL A 84 5.85 39.45 -17.15
CA VAL A 84 5.87 40.33 -15.96
C VAL A 84 4.47 40.85 -15.65
N ILE A 85 3.69 41.24 -16.67
CA ILE A 85 2.32 41.71 -16.50
C ILE A 85 1.41 40.59 -15.97
N VAL A 86 1.49 39.38 -16.54
CA VAL A 86 0.69 38.25 -16.06
C VAL A 86 1.03 37.92 -14.61
N LEU A 87 2.32 37.88 -14.28
CA LEU A 87 2.76 37.62 -12.91
C LEU A 87 2.29 38.71 -11.95
N ALA A 88 2.46 39.99 -12.30
CA ALA A 88 2.02 41.11 -11.46
C ALA A 88 0.50 41.07 -11.23
N ALA A 89 -0.28 40.76 -12.26
CA ALA A 89 -1.73 40.59 -12.15
C ALA A 89 -2.09 39.40 -11.26
N GLY A 90 -1.48 38.23 -11.47
CA GLY A 90 -1.75 37.03 -10.68
C GLY A 90 -1.36 37.18 -9.21
N VAL A 91 -0.15 37.68 -8.93
CA VAL A 91 0.31 38.01 -7.57
C VAL A 91 -0.59 39.07 -6.95
N GLY A 92 -0.97 40.12 -7.68
CA GLY A 92 -1.85 41.18 -7.18
C GLY A 92 -3.23 40.66 -6.79
N VAL A 93 -3.83 39.81 -7.61
CA VAL A 93 -5.14 39.18 -7.32
C VAL A 93 -5.04 38.26 -6.10
N VAL A 94 -4.08 37.35 -6.07
CA VAL A 94 -3.91 36.42 -4.95
C VAL A 94 -3.61 37.18 -3.65
N SER A 95 -2.72 38.16 -3.70
CA SER A 95 -2.38 39.00 -2.54
C SER A 95 -3.58 39.81 -2.05
N GLY A 96 -4.35 40.40 -2.96
CA GLY A 96 -5.57 41.13 -2.61
C GLY A 96 -6.59 40.25 -1.90
N VAL A 97 -6.79 39.02 -2.38
CA VAL A 97 -7.67 38.02 -1.73
C VAL A 97 -7.17 37.65 -0.33
N LEU A 98 -5.87 37.46 -0.15
CA LEU A 98 -5.27 37.13 1.15
C LEU A 98 -5.40 38.28 2.16
N VAL A 99 -5.11 39.51 1.74
CA VAL A 99 -5.14 40.70 2.59
C VAL A 99 -6.56 41.08 2.98
N ALA A 100 -7.52 41.01 2.04
CA ALA A 100 -8.91 41.39 2.28
C ALA A 100 -9.60 40.55 3.39
N ALA A 101 -9.12 39.32 3.64
CA ALA A 101 -9.71 38.40 4.60
C ALA A 101 -8.63 37.62 5.38
N SER A 102 -7.59 38.30 5.88
CA SER A 102 -6.43 37.66 6.51
C SER A 102 -6.80 36.77 7.72
N GLY A 103 -7.83 37.14 8.50
CA GLY A 103 -8.37 36.32 9.59
C GLY A 103 -9.02 35.02 9.10
N PHE A 104 -9.75 35.07 7.98
CA PHE A 104 -10.33 33.86 7.37
C PHE A 104 -9.26 32.96 6.80
N TRP A 105 -8.31 33.50 6.04
CA TRP A 105 -7.23 32.71 5.45
C TRP A 105 -6.25 32.17 6.48
N SER A 106 -6.04 32.86 7.60
CA SER A 106 -5.25 32.33 8.70
C SER A 106 -5.94 31.17 9.41
N GLN A 107 -7.26 31.28 9.61
CA GLN A 107 -8.06 30.13 10.04
C GLN A 107 -7.92 28.97 9.03
N VAL A 108 -8.09 29.21 7.73
CA VAL A 108 -8.03 28.16 6.70
C VAL A 108 -6.67 27.48 6.65
N PHE A 109 -5.57 28.22 6.56
CA PHE A 109 -4.24 27.63 6.33
C PHE A 109 -3.53 27.19 7.60
N PHE A 110 -3.78 27.87 8.73
CA PHE A 110 -3.02 27.68 9.98
C PHE A 110 -3.91 27.25 11.16
N GLY A 111 -5.22 27.09 10.95
CA GLY A 111 -6.16 26.59 11.98
C GLY A 111 -6.55 27.61 13.05
N SER A 112 -6.00 28.82 13.02
CA SER A 112 -6.30 29.87 14.01
C SER A 112 -6.16 31.27 13.43
N PRO A 113 -7.01 32.25 13.82
CA PRO A 113 -6.89 33.63 13.37
C PRO A 113 -5.65 34.33 13.96
N ALA A 114 -5.04 33.75 15.01
CA ALA A 114 -3.82 34.27 15.64
C ALA A 114 -2.64 34.36 14.67
N TYR A 115 -2.65 33.55 13.61
CA TYR A 115 -1.60 33.52 12.58
C TYR A 115 -1.87 34.48 11.40
N SER A 116 -2.74 35.48 11.58
CA SER A 116 -3.05 36.48 10.54
C SER A 116 -1.80 37.21 10.03
N SER A 117 -0.80 37.43 10.89
CA SER A 117 0.49 38.02 10.49
C SER A 117 1.24 37.17 9.48
N LEU A 118 1.21 35.84 9.59
CA LEU A 118 1.85 34.94 8.63
C LEU A 118 1.17 35.00 7.25
N VAL A 119 -0.15 35.22 7.20
CA VAL A 119 -0.87 35.44 5.94
C VAL A 119 -0.40 36.73 5.28
N LEU A 120 -0.15 37.78 6.06
CA LEU A 120 0.34 39.06 5.54
C LEU A 120 1.80 38.98 5.04
N ALA A 121 2.57 37.97 5.45
CA ALA A 121 3.91 37.67 4.94
C ALA A 121 3.89 36.93 3.58
N LEU A 122 2.76 36.34 3.18
CA LEU A 122 2.66 35.59 1.93
C LEU A 122 2.74 36.47 0.67
N PRO A 123 2.11 37.67 0.58
CA PRO A 123 2.25 38.57 -0.57
C PRO A 123 3.69 38.91 -0.98
N PRO A 124 4.58 39.42 -0.10
CA PRO A 124 5.98 39.69 -0.50
C PRO A 124 6.72 38.40 -0.89
N LEU A 125 6.40 37.28 -0.24
CA LEU A 125 6.99 35.98 -0.55
C LEU A 125 6.53 35.44 -1.93
N LEU A 126 5.25 35.60 -2.28
CA LEU A 126 4.68 35.28 -3.59
C LEU A 126 5.28 36.14 -4.69
N ALA A 127 5.43 37.45 -4.45
CA ALA A 127 6.06 38.37 -5.39
C ALA A 127 7.52 37.97 -5.66
N GLY A 128 8.30 37.73 -4.60
CA GLY A 128 9.71 37.35 -4.71
C GLY A 128 9.91 35.99 -5.39
N ALA A 129 9.17 34.97 -4.98
CA ALA A 129 9.19 33.66 -5.63
C ALA A 129 8.75 33.75 -7.10
N GLY A 130 7.71 34.53 -7.37
CA GLY A 130 7.21 34.80 -8.73
C GLY A 130 8.27 35.40 -9.63
N LEU A 131 8.87 36.51 -9.19
CA LEU A 131 9.92 37.18 -9.96
C LEU A 131 11.13 36.27 -10.17
N HIS A 132 11.49 35.45 -9.16
CA HIS A 132 12.51 34.43 -9.32
C HIS A 132 12.16 33.45 -10.45
N THR A 133 10.97 32.85 -10.45
CA THR A 133 10.55 31.90 -11.50
C THR A 133 10.58 32.51 -12.89
N LEU A 134 10.17 33.77 -13.01
CA LEU A 134 10.18 34.52 -14.27
C LEU A 134 11.62 34.79 -14.74
N ALA A 135 12.47 35.37 -13.89
CA ALA A 135 13.85 35.68 -14.23
C ALA A 135 14.66 34.42 -14.58
N PHE A 136 14.48 33.35 -13.81
CA PHE A 136 15.09 32.05 -14.08
C PHE A 136 14.61 31.48 -15.42
N GLY A 137 13.30 31.47 -15.67
CA GLY A 137 12.73 31.00 -16.93
C GLY A 137 13.19 31.84 -18.12
N TYR A 138 13.32 33.16 -17.97
CA TYR A 138 13.78 34.04 -19.02
C TYR A 138 15.24 33.76 -19.41
N LEU A 139 16.14 33.69 -18.42
CA LEU A 139 17.54 33.36 -18.64
C LEU A 139 17.72 32.00 -19.32
N ARG A 140 16.91 31.00 -18.94
CA ARG A 140 16.92 29.70 -19.61
C ARG A 140 16.41 29.76 -21.04
N GLY A 141 15.39 30.58 -21.31
CA GLY A 141 14.90 30.82 -22.67
C GLY A 141 15.95 31.47 -23.57
N LEU A 142 16.80 32.34 -23.01
CA LEU A 142 17.95 32.96 -23.70
C LEU A 142 19.19 32.06 -23.80
N ASP A 143 19.11 30.79 -23.38
CA ASP A 143 20.25 29.86 -23.24
C ASP A 143 21.39 30.34 -22.32
N ARG A 144 21.11 31.30 -21.42
CA ARG A 144 22.03 31.80 -20.38
C ARG A 144 21.99 30.91 -19.13
N ILE A 145 22.22 29.60 -19.32
CA ILE A 145 22.01 28.57 -18.30
C ILE A 145 22.84 28.78 -17.03
N GLN A 146 24.08 29.28 -17.16
CA GLN A 146 24.96 29.51 -16.02
C GLN A 146 24.41 30.57 -15.07
N GLU A 147 23.91 31.68 -15.62
CA GLU A 147 23.31 32.75 -14.83
C GLU A 147 22.00 32.32 -14.19
N ALA A 148 21.20 31.50 -14.88
CA ALA A 148 19.99 30.90 -14.32
C ALA A 148 20.34 30.02 -13.10
N ASN A 149 21.39 29.20 -13.20
CA ASN A 149 21.83 28.34 -12.10
C ASN A 149 22.37 29.13 -10.90
N VAL A 150 23.11 30.23 -11.14
CA VAL A 150 23.56 31.13 -10.08
C VAL A 150 22.36 31.80 -9.39
N LEU A 151 21.40 32.31 -10.16
CA LEU A 151 20.18 32.89 -9.62
C LEU A 151 19.39 31.88 -8.76
N MET A 152 19.29 30.63 -9.21
CA MET A 152 18.64 29.54 -8.46
C MET A 152 19.36 29.24 -7.16
N ALA A 153 20.69 29.07 -7.19
CA ALA A 153 21.48 28.81 -5.99
C ALA A 153 21.38 29.95 -4.96
N ILE A 154 21.35 31.21 -5.42
CA ILE A 154 21.21 32.37 -4.53
C ILE A 154 19.79 32.45 -3.96
N ASN A 155 18.75 32.55 -4.81
CA ASN A 155 17.39 32.83 -4.33
C ASN A 155 16.73 31.64 -3.63
N MET A 156 16.96 30.42 -4.09
CA MET A 156 16.32 29.22 -3.53
C MET A 156 17.22 28.48 -2.54
N GLY A 157 18.53 28.77 -2.52
CA GLY A 157 19.50 28.12 -1.64
C GLY A 157 20.03 29.01 -0.53
N LEU A 158 20.85 30.01 -0.88
CA LEU A 158 21.59 30.82 0.09
C LEU A 158 20.72 31.85 0.81
N LEU A 159 19.82 32.53 0.09
CA LEU A 159 19.01 33.60 0.65
C LEU A 159 18.04 33.12 1.76
N PRO A 160 17.31 31.99 1.62
CA PRO A 160 16.49 31.47 2.71
C PRO A 160 17.29 31.18 3.98
N LEU A 161 18.51 30.63 3.83
CA LEU A 161 19.40 30.37 4.97
C LEU A 161 19.86 31.66 5.63
N ALA A 162 20.27 32.65 4.83
CA ALA A 162 20.68 33.96 5.33
C ALA A 162 19.55 34.65 6.09
N ALA A 163 18.31 34.58 5.58
CA ALA A 163 17.13 35.13 6.25
C ALA A 163 16.88 34.44 7.60
N ILE A 164 16.97 33.10 7.67
CA ILE A 164 16.81 32.36 8.92
C ILE A 164 17.87 32.75 9.94
N VAL A 165 19.15 32.81 9.55
CA VAL A 165 20.24 33.16 10.47
C VAL A 165 20.11 34.61 10.95
N ALA A 166 19.77 35.55 10.07
CA ALA A 166 19.69 36.97 10.40
C ALA A 166 18.47 37.35 11.24
N PHE A 167 17.33 36.68 11.04
CA PHE A 167 16.04 37.06 11.63
C PHE A 167 15.41 35.96 12.48
N HIS A 168 16.22 35.02 13.00
CA HIS A 168 15.76 34.03 13.97
C HIS A 168 15.08 34.71 15.18
N GLY A 169 14.13 34.02 15.81
CA GLY A 169 13.23 34.54 16.83
C GLY A 169 11.93 35.11 16.27
N SER A 170 11.82 35.35 14.95
CA SER A 170 10.56 35.78 14.31
C SER A 170 10.39 35.17 12.92
N VAL A 171 9.53 34.16 12.81
CA VAL A 171 9.21 33.52 11.52
C VAL A 171 8.64 34.52 10.51
N LEU A 172 7.85 35.49 10.99
CA LEU A 172 7.35 36.59 10.16
C LEU A 172 8.51 37.34 9.47
N ALA A 173 9.49 37.79 10.25
CA ALA A 173 10.64 38.53 9.73
C ALA A 173 11.48 37.68 8.77
N ILE A 174 11.63 36.38 9.05
CA ILE A 174 12.30 35.43 8.13
C ILE A 174 11.58 35.40 6.78
N LEU A 175 10.24 35.24 6.78
CA LEU A 175 9.46 35.14 5.55
C LEU A 175 9.46 36.45 4.75
N ASP A 176 9.35 37.60 5.41
CA ASP A 176 9.43 38.91 4.76
C ASP A 176 10.82 39.15 4.17
N ALA A 177 11.89 38.85 4.92
CA ALA A 177 13.26 38.96 4.44
C ALA A 177 13.51 38.05 3.23
N MET A 178 12.95 36.83 3.22
CA MET A 178 12.99 35.94 2.08
C MET A 178 12.28 36.55 0.86
N GLY A 179 11.04 37.01 1.02
CA GLY A 179 10.25 37.57 -0.08
C GLY A 179 10.87 38.84 -0.69
N ILE A 180 11.27 39.77 0.17
CA ILE A 180 11.93 41.02 -0.23
C ILE A 180 13.28 40.71 -0.88
N GLY A 181 14.11 39.85 -0.26
CA GLY A 181 15.40 39.47 -0.80
C GLY A 181 15.31 38.81 -2.17
N MET A 182 14.36 37.87 -2.36
CA MET A 182 14.13 37.21 -3.65
C MET A 182 13.70 38.22 -4.71
N THR A 183 12.83 39.16 -4.35
CA THR A 183 12.37 40.27 -5.20
C THR A 183 13.54 41.14 -5.66
N LEU A 184 14.41 41.55 -4.74
CA LEU A 184 15.55 42.41 -5.05
C LEU A 184 16.56 41.71 -5.98
N VAL A 185 16.93 40.47 -5.68
CA VAL A 185 17.90 39.72 -6.48
C VAL A 185 17.33 39.40 -7.86
N ALA A 186 16.09 38.91 -7.96
CA ALA A 186 15.47 38.59 -9.24
C ALA A 186 15.18 39.87 -10.06
N GLY A 187 14.75 40.95 -9.39
CA GLY A 187 14.54 42.25 -10.00
C GLY A 187 15.83 42.84 -10.60
N ALA A 188 16.95 42.75 -9.87
CA ALA A 188 18.25 43.19 -10.37
C ALA A 188 18.70 42.42 -11.63
N VAL A 189 18.35 41.14 -11.74
CA VAL A 189 18.56 40.36 -12.96
C VAL A 189 17.65 40.85 -14.09
N LEU A 190 16.34 41.02 -13.83
CA LEU A 190 15.37 41.43 -14.85
C LEU A 190 15.64 42.82 -15.42
N VAL A 191 16.09 43.78 -14.60
CA VAL A 191 16.45 45.13 -15.05
C VAL A 191 17.63 45.11 -16.03
N ARG A 192 18.51 44.12 -15.95
CA ARG A 192 19.65 43.95 -16.87
C ARG A 192 19.28 43.20 -18.15
N LEU A 193 18.05 42.68 -18.25
CA LEU A 193 17.57 41.95 -19.42
C LEU A 193 16.65 42.84 -20.26
N PRO A 194 16.64 42.68 -21.59
CA PRO A 194 15.81 43.50 -22.45
C PRO A 194 14.32 43.20 -22.24
N LEU A 195 13.54 44.23 -21.90
CA LEU A 195 12.07 44.15 -21.79
C LEU A 195 11.45 45.12 -22.80
N ARG A 196 10.46 44.66 -23.57
CA ARG A 196 9.77 45.51 -24.56
C ARG A 196 8.26 45.47 -24.36
N PHE A 197 7.69 46.58 -23.89
CA PHE A 197 6.25 46.73 -23.66
C PHE A 197 5.49 47.10 -24.95
N ALA A 198 5.73 46.37 -26.03
CA ALA A 198 5.05 46.54 -27.32
C ALA A 198 4.42 45.21 -27.78
N ASP A 199 3.29 45.29 -28.50
CA ASP A 199 2.56 44.15 -29.06
C ASP A 199 2.13 43.09 -28.03
N LEU A 200 1.80 43.53 -26.82
CA LEU A 200 1.59 42.66 -25.65
C LEU A 200 0.32 41.81 -25.73
N LYS A 201 -0.74 42.30 -26.41
CA LYS A 201 -2.06 41.64 -26.45
C LYS A 201 -1.97 40.20 -26.96
N ASP A 202 -1.24 39.98 -28.04
CA ASP A 202 -1.07 38.64 -28.62
C ASP A 202 -0.15 37.77 -27.77
N ARG A 203 0.89 38.34 -27.16
CA ARG A 203 1.82 37.63 -26.27
C ARG A 203 1.11 37.13 -25.01
N LEU A 204 0.31 38.00 -24.38
CA LEU A 204 -0.52 37.68 -23.22
C LEU A 204 -1.50 36.55 -23.56
N ARG A 205 -2.19 36.65 -24.70
CA ARG A 205 -3.13 35.61 -25.15
C ARG A 205 -2.43 34.27 -25.34
N VAL A 206 -1.24 34.26 -25.95
CA VAL A 206 -0.45 33.04 -26.17
C VAL A 206 -0.01 32.42 -24.84
N LEU A 207 0.53 33.22 -23.92
CA LEU A 207 0.98 32.75 -22.60
C LEU A 207 -0.18 32.18 -21.78
N LEU A 208 -1.31 32.90 -21.69
CA LEU A 208 -2.47 32.48 -20.90
C LEU A 208 -3.14 31.23 -21.48
N ARG A 209 -3.28 31.13 -22.81
CA ARG A 209 -3.80 29.92 -23.47
C ARG A 209 -2.88 28.70 -23.27
N PHE A 210 -1.59 28.93 -23.05
CA PHE A 210 -0.64 27.87 -22.75
C PHE A 210 -0.66 27.46 -21.27
N GLY A 211 -0.67 28.43 -20.35
CA GLY A 211 -0.52 28.20 -18.91
C GLY A 211 -1.79 27.73 -18.21
N ILE A 212 -2.94 28.39 -18.45
CA ILE A 212 -4.20 28.14 -17.73
C ILE A 212 -4.65 26.68 -17.80
N PRO A 213 -4.64 25.99 -18.96
CA PRO A 213 -5.12 24.60 -19.02
C PRO A 213 -4.26 23.60 -18.23
N ARG A 214 -3.02 23.95 -17.89
CA ARG A 214 -2.07 23.07 -17.18
C ARG A 214 -2.13 23.24 -15.66
N MET A 215 -2.52 24.43 -15.20
CA MET A 215 -2.63 24.77 -13.79
C MET A 215 -3.44 23.77 -12.93
N PRO A 216 -4.61 23.24 -13.36
CA PRO A 216 -5.40 22.37 -12.49
C PRO A 216 -4.70 21.10 -12.03
N GLY A 217 -3.90 20.46 -12.90
CA GLY A 217 -3.19 19.22 -12.58
C GLY A 217 -2.14 19.44 -11.49
N ASP A 218 -1.31 20.48 -11.66
CA ASP A 218 -0.28 20.85 -10.68
C ASP A 218 -0.91 21.32 -9.36
N PHE A 219 -2.04 22.03 -9.44
CA PHE A 219 -2.79 22.50 -8.28
C PHE A 219 -3.33 21.33 -7.44
N PHE A 220 -3.94 20.31 -8.06
CA PHE A 220 -4.40 19.12 -7.32
C PHE A 220 -3.25 18.34 -6.66
N SER A 221 -2.09 18.25 -7.31
CA SER A 221 -0.91 17.63 -6.71
C SER A 221 -0.43 18.41 -5.48
N LEU A 222 -0.38 19.74 -5.57
CA LEU A 222 0.05 20.59 -4.46
C LEU A 222 -0.97 20.60 -3.31
N LEU A 223 -2.27 20.58 -3.62
CA LEU A 223 -3.35 20.40 -2.65
C LEU A 223 -3.24 19.08 -1.90
N LEU A 224 -3.03 17.97 -2.61
CA LEU A 224 -2.91 16.64 -1.99
C LEU A 224 -1.79 16.62 -0.94
N PHE A 225 -0.65 17.24 -1.24
CA PHE A 225 0.48 17.32 -0.31
C PHE A 225 0.37 18.47 0.72
N ALA A 226 -0.50 19.47 0.53
CA ALA A 226 -0.74 20.52 1.53
C ALA A 226 -1.80 20.11 2.56
N MET A 227 -2.77 19.31 2.13
CA MET A 227 -3.94 18.92 2.89
C MET A 227 -3.63 18.36 4.30
N PRO A 228 -2.67 17.44 4.51
CA PRO A 228 -2.43 16.86 5.83
C PRO A 228 -2.02 17.90 6.88
N GLY A 229 -1.09 18.79 6.52
CA GLY A 229 -0.64 19.86 7.41
C GLY A 229 -1.77 20.81 7.76
N ILE A 230 -2.61 21.17 6.78
CA ILE A 230 -3.77 22.04 6.99
C ILE A 230 -4.78 21.36 7.93
N LEU A 231 -5.20 20.11 7.67
CA LEU A 231 -6.18 19.42 8.53
C LEU A 231 -5.69 19.25 9.97
N VAL A 232 -4.40 18.99 10.15
CA VAL A 232 -3.81 18.85 11.49
C VAL A 232 -3.71 20.18 12.21
N ALA A 233 -3.43 21.28 11.51
CA ALA A 233 -3.44 22.61 12.11
C ALA A 233 -4.81 23.00 12.69
N HIS A 234 -5.91 22.53 12.06
CA HIS A 234 -7.27 22.76 12.57
C HIS A 234 -7.68 21.86 13.73
N SER A 235 -7.11 20.66 13.84
CA SER A 235 -7.57 19.64 14.79
C SER A 235 -6.67 19.48 16.02
N ALA A 236 -5.39 19.80 15.88
CA ALA A 236 -4.41 19.76 16.95
C ALA A 236 -3.84 21.16 17.17
N ASP A 237 -2.65 21.44 16.61
CA ASP A 237 -2.02 22.75 16.63
C ASP A 237 -0.97 22.87 15.52
N ILE A 238 -0.38 24.05 15.38
CA ILE A 238 0.64 24.33 14.38
C ILE A 238 1.95 23.54 14.58
N ARG A 239 2.25 23.09 15.81
CA ARG A 239 3.48 22.35 16.14
C ARG A 239 3.40 20.95 15.53
N VAL A 240 2.28 20.25 15.76
CA VAL A 240 2.03 18.92 15.17
C VAL A 240 1.90 19.03 13.64
N ALA A 241 1.23 20.08 13.14
CA ALA A 241 1.14 20.35 11.70
C ALA A 241 2.51 20.55 11.05
N GLY A 242 3.47 21.17 11.75
CA GLY A 242 4.85 21.32 11.31
C GLY A 242 5.56 19.98 11.07
N ILE A 243 5.42 19.05 12.02
CA ILE A 243 5.99 17.69 11.91
C ILE A 243 5.40 16.95 10.71
N VAL A 244 4.08 17.05 10.52
CA VAL A 244 3.38 16.46 9.37
C VAL A 244 3.89 17.07 8.06
N ALA A 245 4.01 18.41 8.00
CA ALA A 245 4.52 19.11 6.83
C ALA A 245 5.97 18.68 6.49
N PHE A 246 6.80 18.44 7.51
CA PHE A 246 8.15 17.90 7.33
C PHE A 246 8.14 16.48 6.73
N GLY A 247 7.31 15.57 7.27
CA GLY A 247 7.17 14.22 6.71
C GLY A 247 6.69 14.24 5.26
N VAL A 248 5.72 15.10 4.94
CA VAL A 248 5.21 15.26 3.57
C VAL A 248 6.27 15.88 2.65
N ALA A 249 7.10 16.79 3.15
CA ALA A 249 8.25 17.33 2.41
C ALA A 249 9.28 16.24 2.09
N ALA A 250 9.57 15.34 3.04
CA ALA A 250 10.47 14.20 2.81
C ALA A 250 9.94 13.28 1.68
N VAL A 251 8.65 12.95 1.71
CA VAL A 251 7.99 12.19 0.62
C VAL A 251 8.13 12.91 -0.72
N SER A 252 7.88 14.22 -0.75
CA SER A 252 7.99 15.03 -1.96
C SER A 252 9.41 15.02 -2.53
N MET A 253 10.43 15.18 -1.67
CA MET A 253 11.85 15.16 -2.05
C MET A 253 12.29 13.82 -2.64
N ILE A 254 11.81 12.70 -2.08
CA ILE A 254 12.07 11.37 -2.64
C ILE A 254 11.55 11.30 -4.07
N GLY A 255 10.33 11.76 -4.33
CA GLY A 255 9.82 11.81 -5.71
C GLY A 255 10.60 12.77 -6.61
N SER A 256 11.01 13.94 -6.11
CA SER A 256 11.85 14.87 -6.87
C SER A 256 13.16 14.22 -7.33
N SER A 257 13.78 13.40 -6.47
CA SER A 257 15.01 12.66 -6.82
C SER A 257 14.83 11.67 -7.98
N LEU A 258 13.60 11.25 -8.24
CA LEU A 258 13.24 10.33 -9.34
C LEU A 258 12.82 11.04 -10.63
N THR A 259 12.69 12.36 -10.62
CA THR A 259 12.31 13.15 -11.80
C THR A 259 13.24 12.95 -13.02
N PRO A 260 14.58 12.81 -12.85
CA PRO A 260 15.47 12.51 -13.98
C PRO A 260 15.09 11.22 -14.71
N VAL A 261 14.56 10.23 -14.00
CA VAL A 261 14.08 8.97 -14.60
C VAL A 261 12.91 9.24 -15.54
N SER A 262 11.96 10.08 -15.14
CA SER A 262 10.83 10.49 -15.99
C SER A 262 11.30 11.21 -17.26
N PHE A 263 12.36 12.02 -17.17
CA PHE A 263 12.93 12.72 -18.35
C PHE A 263 13.58 11.78 -19.36
N VAL A 264 14.14 10.66 -18.91
CA VAL A 264 14.72 9.64 -19.79
C VAL A 264 13.64 8.73 -20.37
N LEU A 265 12.68 8.32 -19.53
CA LEU A 265 11.60 7.41 -19.94
C LEU A 265 10.66 8.04 -20.97
N LEU A 266 10.33 9.32 -20.86
CA LEU A 266 9.40 10.00 -21.78
C LEU A 266 9.80 9.86 -23.26
N PRO A 267 11.01 10.29 -23.70
CA PRO A 267 11.41 10.19 -25.10
C PRO A 267 11.61 8.74 -25.56
N VAL A 268 12.02 7.83 -24.67
CA VAL A 268 12.13 6.39 -24.98
C VAL A 268 10.75 5.81 -25.26
N ALA A 269 9.79 6.07 -24.36
CA ALA A 269 8.42 5.60 -24.49
C ALA A 269 7.75 6.14 -25.75
N ALA A 270 7.87 7.44 -26.03
CA ALA A 270 7.30 8.07 -27.22
C ALA A 270 7.84 7.43 -28.52
N ARG A 271 9.17 7.20 -28.62
CA ARG A 271 9.77 6.55 -29.80
C ARG A 271 9.32 5.11 -29.98
N LEU A 272 9.30 4.31 -28.91
CA LEU A 272 8.92 2.90 -28.99
C LEU A 272 7.43 2.73 -29.31
N LEU A 273 6.57 3.61 -28.77
CA LEU A 273 5.14 3.67 -29.11
C LEU A 273 4.92 4.06 -30.58
N ALA A 274 5.62 5.10 -31.07
CA ALA A 274 5.53 5.51 -32.47
C ALA A 274 6.01 4.41 -33.43
N ALA A 275 7.00 3.61 -33.02
CA ALA A 275 7.50 2.47 -33.78
C ALA A 275 6.67 1.17 -33.61
N GLY A 276 5.60 1.18 -32.81
CA GLY A 276 4.78 -0.01 -32.53
C GLY A 276 5.48 -1.10 -31.70
N LYS A 277 6.65 -0.82 -31.10
CA LYS A 277 7.50 -1.79 -30.39
C LYS A 277 7.07 -1.97 -28.92
N VAL A 278 5.82 -2.35 -28.68
CA VAL A 278 5.22 -2.44 -27.33
C VAL A 278 5.95 -3.45 -26.43
N ARG A 279 6.46 -4.56 -26.98
CA ARG A 279 7.22 -5.56 -26.19
C ARG A 279 8.54 -5.00 -25.66
N GLN A 280 9.24 -4.20 -26.45
CA GLN A 280 10.47 -3.53 -26.02
C GLN A 280 10.16 -2.42 -25.03
N LEU A 281 9.08 -1.66 -25.24
CA LEU A 281 8.61 -0.68 -24.26
C LEU A 281 8.35 -1.33 -22.90
N ARG A 282 7.71 -2.50 -22.90
CA ARG A 282 7.44 -3.27 -21.69
C ARG A 282 8.70 -3.59 -20.91
N SER A 283 9.75 -4.12 -21.55
CA SER A 283 10.98 -4.50 -20.84
C SER A 283 11.64 -3.27 -20.23
N GLU A 284 11.81 -2.20 -21.01
CA GLU A 284 12.43 -0.96 -20.54
C GLU A 284 11.66 -0.35 -19.36
N VAL A 285 10.33 -0.30 -19.44
CA VAL A 285 9.49 0.24 -18.35
C VAL A 285 9.55 -0.65 -17.11
N VAL A 286 9.47 -1.97 -17.27
CA VAL A 286 9.55 -2.92 -16.14
C VAL A 286 10.89 -2.82 -15.42
N ASP A 287 11.99 -2.74 -16.18
CA ASP A 287 13.34 -2.68 -15.61
C ASP A 287 13.54 -1.36 -14.84
N VAL A 288 13.17 -0.23 -15.45
CA VAL A 288 13.31 1.07 -14.80
C VAL A 288 12.42 1.19 -13.57
N VAL A 289 11.15 0.79 -13.65
CA VAL A 289 10.22 0.81 -12.51
C VAL A 289 10.67 -0.15 -11.43
N GLY A 290 11.17 -1.33 -11.80
CA GLY A 290 11.70 -2.30 -10.84
C GLY A 290 12.88 -1.74 -10.05
N ILE A 291 13.84 -1.10 -10.73
CA ILE A 291 15.00 -0.47 -10.08
C ILE A 291 14.57 0.70 -9.19
N THR A 292 13.71 1.61 -9.68
CA THR A 292 13.29 2.78 -8.89
C THR A 292 12.47 2.39 -7.67
N LEU A 293 11.57 1.42 -7.78
CA LEU A 293 10.80 0.93 -6.65
C LEU A 293 11.68 0.16 -5.66
N ALA A 294 12.62 -0.65 -6.14
CA ALA A 294 13.56 -1.34 -5.25
C ALA A 294 14.44 -0.34 -4.47
N GLY A 295 15.00 0.65 -5.15
CA GLY A 295 15.79 1.71 -4.50
C GLY A 295 14.95 2.54 -3.53
N SER A 296 13.72 2.90 -3.91
CA SER A 296 12.80 3.63 -3.04
C SER A 296 12.40 2.82 -1.81
N LEU A 297 12.19 1.50 -1.97
CA LEU A 297 11.92 0.60 -0.85
C LEU A 297 13.07 0.60 0.13
N VAL A 298 14.30 0.36 -0.34
CA VAL A 298 15.50 0.38 0.51
C VAL A 298 15.62 1.70 1.26
N LEU A 299 15.42 2.84 0.57
CA LEU A 299 15.46 4.15 1.21
C LEU A 299 14.39 4.30 2.30
N VAL A 300 13.14 3.91 2.01
CA VAL A 300 12.05 3.95 2.99
C VAL A 300 12.37 3.07 4.19
N VAL A 301 12.90 1.85 4.00
CA VAL A 301 13.32 0.97 5.11
C VAL A 301 14.33 1.67 6.01
N LEU A 302 15.38 2.24 5.40
CA LEU A 302 16.42 2.93 6.14
C LEU A 302 15.84 4.11 6.92
N LEU A 303 14.98 4.92 6.30
CA LEU A 303 14.34 6.04 6.97
C LEU A 303 13.39 5.58 8.09
N GLU A 304 12.67 4.48 7.95
CA GLU A 304 11.81 3.90 8.99
C GLU A 304 12.61 3.43 10.21
N VAL A 305 13.70 2.70 9.97
CA VAL A 305 14.59 2.15 11.00
C VAL A 305 15.26 3.28 11.77
N PHE A 306 15.81 4.25 11.05
CA PHE A 306 16.57 5.34 11.64
C PHE A 306 15.71 6.58 11.95
N ALA A 307 14.37 6.54 11.80
CA ALA A 307 13.50 7.70 11.99
C ALA A 307 13.70 8.37 13.36
N GLY A 308 13.72 7.58 14.44
CA GLY A 308 13.92 8.09 15.80
C GLY A 308 15.27 8.81 15.97
N PRO A 309 16.41 8.12 15.70
CA PRO A 309 17.73 8.75 15.72
C PRO A 309 17.86 9.96 14.80
N ILE A 310 17.33 9.88 13.57
CA ILE A 310 17.35 10.99 12.61
C ILE A 310 16.62 12.19 13.21
N VAL A 311 15.40 12.02 13.71
CA VAL A 311 14.61 13.13 14.30
C VAL A 311 15.32 13.70 15.54
N ALA A 312 15.84 12.87 16.44
CA ALA A 312 16.50 13.33 17.66
C ALA A 312 17.79 14.11 17.37
N ILE A 313 18.61 13.65 16.41
CA ILE A 313 19.87 14.31 16.03
C ILE A 313 19.60 15.55 15.16
N TYR A 314 18.63 15.44 14.24
CA TYR A 314 18.36 16.46 13.23
C TYR A 314 17.39 17.54 13.72
N LEU A 315 16.21 17.21 14.22
CA LEU A 315 15.28 18.24 14.70
C LEU A 315 15.52 18.57 16.18
N GLY A 316 15.92 17.57 16.97
CA GLY A 316 16.15 17.69 18.40
C GLY A 316 15.20 16.82 19.22
N PRO A 317 15.49 16.56 20.51
CA PRO A 317 14.69 15.68 21.35
C PRO A 317 13.23 16.09 21.53
N SER A 318 12.91 17.39 21.42
CA SER A 318 11.55 17.94 21.51
C SER A 318 10.61 17.47 20.38
N PHE A 319 11.15 16.91 19.31
CA PHE A 319 10.39 16.40 18.16
C PHE A 319 10.17 14.89 18.21
N SER A 320 10.59 14.19 19.27
CA SER A 320 10.49 12.72 19.37
C SER A 320 9.04 12.19 19.32
N SER A 321 8.07 12.97 19.82
CA SER A 321 6.63 12.65 19.72
C SER A 321 6.12 12.58 18.29
N GLY A 322 6.85 13.17 17.34
CA GLY A 322 6.53 13.17 15.91
C GLY A 322 7.04 11.98 15.12
N VAL A 323 7.83 11.08 15.73
CA VAL A 323 8.50 9.99 15.02
C VAL A 323 7.50 9.03 14.36
N ASP A 324 6.43 8.66 15.05
CA ASP A 324 5.44 7.74 14.51
C ASP A 324 4.64 8.35 13.36
N VAL A 325 4.39 9.66 13.43
CA VAL A 325 3.75 10.42 12.35
C VAL A 325 4.66 10.47 11.11
N LEU A 326 5.97 10.69 11.32
CA LEU A 326 6.96 10.67 10.24
C LEU A 326 7.02 9.29 9.58
N ARG A 327 7.10 8.22 10.37
CA ARG A 327 7.09 6.83 9.89
C ARG A 327 5.86 6.54 9.04
N LEU A 328 4.67 6.85 9.57
CA LEU A 328 3.43 6.67 8.82
C LEU A 328 3.44 7.43 7.48
N THR A 329 3.96 8.66 7.47
CA THR A 329 4.03 9.48 6.27
C THR A 329 5.02 8.93 5.24
N LEU A 330 6.18 8.42 5.66
CA LEU A 330 7.25 7.91 4.78
C LEU A 330 6.83 6.69 3.97
N ILE A 331 5.88 5.89 4.46
CA ILE A 331 5.28 4.78 3.68
C ILE A 331 4.66 5.29 2.37
N GLY A 332 4.21 6.55 2.33
CA GLY A 332 3.70 7.22 1.12
C GLY A 332 4.76 7.48 0.04
N ALA A 333 6.06 7.40 0.35
CA ALA A 333 7.12 7.59 -0.63
C ALA A 333 7.17 6.49 -1.69
N LEU A 334 6.81 5.25 -1.33
CA LEU A 334 6.75 4.12 -2.27
C LEU A 334 5.74 4.33 -3.42
N PRO A 335 4.44 4.57 -3.15
CA PRO A 335 3.48 4.82 -4.21
C PRO A 335 3.76 6.14 -4.95
N TRP A 336 4.32 7.14 -4.27
CA TRP A 336 4.75 8.38 -4.92
C TRP A 336 5.88 8.14 -5.94
N ALA A 337 6.86 7.31 -5.60
CA ALA A 337 7.93 6.91 -6.51
C ALA A 337 7.40 6.15 -7.74
N ALA A 338 6.42 5.27 -7.54
CA ALA A 338 5.73 4.57 -8.63
C ALA A 338 5.07 5.55 -9.60
N TYR A 339 4.30 6.51 -9.05
CA TYR A 339 3.63 7.55 -9.83
C TYR A 339 4.61 8.39 -10.64
N ILE A 340 5.65 8.93 -10.00
CA ILE A 340 6.65 9.79 -10.68
C ILE A 340 7.36 9.04 -11.80
N THR A 341 7.71 7.76 -11.58
CA THR A 341 8.39 6.96 -12.61
C THR A 341 7.47 6.68 -13.80
N LEU A 342 6.21 6.35 -13.55
CA LEU A 342 5.27 5.90 -14.60
C LEU A 342 4.53 7.03 -15.33
N ARG A 343 4.38 8.21 -14.72
CA ARG A 343 3.58 9.31 -15.30
C ARG A 343 4.04 9.70 -16.71
N SER A 344 5.35 9.67 -16.97
CA SER A 344 5.95 9.98 -18.28
C SER A 344 5.57 8.98 -19.36
N VAL A 345 5.35 7.70 -19.01
CA VAL A 345 4.92 6.68 -19.98
C VAL A 345 3.48 6.94 -20.44
N ILE A 346 2.63 7.39 -19.52
CA ILE A 346 1.24 7.76 -19.81
C ILE A 346 1.21 9.02 -20.68
N ASP A 347 1.98 10.04 -20.31
CA ASP A 347 2.08 11.30 -21.06
C ASP A 347 2.65 11.10 -22.48
N ALA A 348 3.48 10.06 -22.69
CA ALA A 348 3.98 9.71 -24.02
C ALA A 348 2.89 9.19 -24.96
N ARG A 349 1.84 8.54 -24.43
CA ARG A 349 0.78 7.90 -25.24
C ARG A 349 -0.45 8.79 -25.43
N HIS A 350 -0.83 9.53 -24.39
CA HIS A 350 -2.10 10.23 -24.31
C HIS A 350 -1.94 11.73 -24.47
N VAL A 351 -2.75 12.31 -25.36
CA VAL A 351 -2.85 13.77 -25.53
C VAL A 351 -3.72 14.39 -24.43
N THR A 352 -4.64 13.61 -23.84
CA THR A 352 -5.49 14.02 -22.72
C THR A 352 -4.74 13.92 -21.39
N PRO A 353 -5.00 14.82 -20.43
CA PRO A 353 -4.24 14.90 -19.17
C PRO A 353 -4.72 13.84 -18.16
N ILE A 354 -4.49 12.55 -18.46
CA ILE A 354 -4.90 11.43 -17.59
C ILE A 354 -4.29 11.54 -16.19
N ASN A 355 -3.03 11.96 -16.09
CA ASN A 355 -2.36 12.17 -14.81
C ASN A 355 -3.07 13.23 -13.94
N ALA A 356 -3.58 14.32 -14.53
CA ALA A 356 -4.33 15.34 -13.80
C ALA A 356 -5.67 14.79 -13.28
N ARG A 357 -6.37 13.97 -14.09
CA ARG A 357 -7.58 13.26 -13.65
C ARG A 357 -7.29 12.33 -12.48
N ASN A 358 -6.23 11.54 -12.55
CA ASN A 358 -5.87 10.60 -11.48
C ASN A 358 -5.51 11.33 -10.18
N LEU A 359 -4.82 12.46 -10.28
CA LEU A 359 -4.53 13.34 -9.13
C LEU A 359 -5.81 13.91 -8.50
N ALA A 360 -6.75 14.41 -9.32
CA ALA A 360 -8.03 14.92 -8.83
C ALA A 360 -8.85 13.83 -8.10
N ILE A 361 -8.93 12.63 -8.67
CA ILE A 361 -9.59 11.47 -8.02
C ILE A 361 -8.93 11.15 -6.68
N SER A 362 -7.59 11.11 -6.65
CA SER A 362 -6.83 10.80 -5.44
C SER A 362 -7.00 11.88 -4.37
N PHE A 363 -7.05 13.16 -4.75
CA PHE A 363 -7.32 14.26 -3.82
C PHE A 363 -8.73 14.19 -3.21
N VAL A 364 -9.76 14.00 -4.04
CA VAL A 364 -11.15 13.87 -3.56
C VAL A 364 -11.28 12.66 -2.63
N PHE A 365 -10.63 11.55 -2.97
CA PHE A 365 -10.54 10.37 -2.10
C PHE A 365 -9.86 10.69 -0.77
N ALA A 366 -8.73 11.41 -0.78
CA ALA A 366 -8.02 11.80 0.43
C ALA A 366 -8.92 12.62 1.37
N VAL A 367 -9.64 13.61 0.83
CA VAL A 367 -10.57 14.45 1.61
C VAL A 367 -11.70 13.61 2.20
N ALA A 368 -12.39 12.81 1.39
CA ALA A 368 -13.49 11.97 1.87
C ALA A 368 -13.02 10.98 2.96
N LEU A 369 -11.83 10.41 2.77
CA LEU A 369 -11.24 9.45 3.70
C LEU A 369 -10.77 10.12 4.99
N ALA A 370 -10.23 11.34 4.94
CA ALA A 370 -9.83 12.09 6.13
C ALA A 370 -11.03 12.28 7.09
N PHE A 371 -12.18 12.71 6.57
CA PHE A 371 -13.41 12.86 7.36
C PHE A 371 -13.98 11.51 7.85
N GLY A 372 -13.90 10.46 7.02
CA GLY A 372 -14.35 9.13 7.41
C GLY A 372 -13.52 8.52 8.53
N LEU A 373 -12.19 8.65 8.46
CA LEU A 373 -11.24 8.07 9.42
C LEU A 373 -11.26 8.74 10.79
N GLN A 374 -11.73 9.99 10.89
CA GLN A 374 -11.92 10.67 12.19
C GLN A 374 -12.89 9.94 13.13
N ARG A 375 -13.69 8.98 12.64
CA ARG A 375 -14.57 8.15 13.46
C ARG A 375 -13.84 7.03 14.20
N VAL A 376 -12.62 6.70 13.79
CA VAL A 376 -11.89 5.51 14.27
C VAL A 376 -10.43 5.78 14.61
N ALA A 377 -9.88 6.92 14.22
CA ALA A 377 -8.52 7.34 14.48
C ALA A 377 -8.49 8.80 14.95
N ASP A 378 -7.44 9.20 15.67
CA ASP A 378 -7.21 10.61 15.99
C ASP A 378 -7.03 11.44 14.71
N SER A 379 -7.27 12.74 14.81
CA SER A 379 -7.28 13.63 13.65
C SER A 379 -5.95 13.70 12.90
N THR A 380 -4.82 13.52 13.59
CA THR A 380 -3.49 13.53 12.97
C THR A 380 -3.28 12.27 12.15
N THR A 381 -3.52 11.11 12.76
CA THR A 381 -3.46 9.81 12.10
C THR A 381 -4.43 9.74 10.92
N ALA A 382 -5.66 10.25 11.07
CA ALA A 382 -6.66 10.30 10.00
C ALA A 382 -6.19 11.15 8.80
N ALA A 383 -5.62 12.34 9.05
CA ALA A 383 -5.12 13.22 8.00
C ALA A 383 -3.91 12.62 7.26
N VAL A 384 -2.95 12.05 7.99
CA VAL A 384 -1.75 11.44 7.39
C VAL A 384 -2.11 10.14 6.65
N LEU A 385 -2.90 9.27 7.26
CA LEU A 385 -3.30 8.00 6.67
C LEU A 385 -4.14 8.22 5.40
N SER A 386 -5.02 9.22 5.39
CA SER A 386 -5.80 9.56 4.18
C SER A 386 -4.91 10.03 3.03
N PHE A 387 -3.87 10.82 3.31
CA PHE A 387 -2.86 11.20 2.32
C PHE A 387 -2.05 10.01 1.80
N VAL A 388 -1.53 9.17 2.68
CA VAL A 388 -0.76 7.98 2.30
C VAL A 388 -1.61 7.05 1.43
N LEU A 389 -2.85 6.76 1.84
CA LEU A 389 -3.77 5.90 1.09
C LEU A 389 -4.19 6.54 -0.25
N ALA A 390 -4.30 7.85 -0.32
CA ALA A 390 -4.52 8.55 -1.59
C ALA A 390 -3.33 8.45 -2.55
N LEU A 391 -2.09 8.47 -2.04
CA LEU A 391 -0.92 8.20 -2.88
C LEU A 391 -0.92 6.75 -3.41
N TRP A 392 -1.32 5.78 -2.58
CA TRP A 392 -1.50 4.39 -3.03
C TRP A 392 -2.57 4.27 -4.12
N LEU A 393 -3.70 4.97 -3.98
CA LEU A 393 -4.71 5.04 -5.03
C LEU A 393 -4.14 5.67 -6.32
N LEU A 394 -3.40 6.76 -6.19
CA LEU A 394 -2.75 7.42 -7.33
C LEU A 394 -1.80 6.47 -8.06
N ALA A 395 -0.95 5.75 -7.32
CA ALA A 395 -0.04 4.75 -7.87
C ALA A 395 -0.81 3.63 -8.58
N ALA A 396 -1.88 3.11 -7.97
CA ALA A 396 -2.71 2.06 -8.56
C ALA A 396 -3.35 2.51 -9.89
N LEU A 397 -3.98 3.68 -9.92
CA LEU A 397 -4.57 4.26 -11.14
C LEU A 397 -3.51 4.46 -12.23
N THR A 398 -2.30 4.85 -11.84
CA THR A 398 -1.17 5.07 -12.75
C THR A 398 -0.63 3.75 -13.30
N MET A 399 -0.47 2.72 -12.46
CA MET A 399 -0.05 1.39 -12.89
C MET A 399 -1.06 0.74 -13.82
N LEU A 400 -2.36 0.93 -13.57
CA LEU A 400 -3.43 0.42 -14.45
C LEU A 400 -3.35 1.05 -15.84
N GLU A 401 -3.22 2.37 -15.93
CA GLU A 401 -3.07 3.05 -17.22
C GLU A 401 -1.75 2.67 -17.90
N ALA A 402 -0.65 2.61 -17.16
CA ALA A 402 0.64 2.18 -17.70
C ALA A 402 0.60 0.72 -18.21
N ASN A 403 -0.12 -0.18 -17.54
CA ASN A 403 -0.37 -1.53 -18.02
C ASN A 403 -1.19 -1.53 -19.32
N ARG A 404 -2.16 -0.63 -19.47
CA ARG A 404 -2.92 -0.48 -20.72
C ARG A 404 -2.03 -0.03 -21.89
N VAL A 405 -1.05 0.82 -21.62
CA VAL A 405 -0.12 1.35 -22.64
C VAL A 405 0.97 0.33 -23.00
N ALA A 406 1.56 -0.33 -22.02
CA ALA A 406 2.78 -1.13 -22.21
C ALA A 406 2.63 -2.64 -21.86
N ASN A 407 1.44 -3.09 -21.43
CA ASN A 407 1.17 -4.47 -20.99
C ASN A 407 2.18 -4.99 -19.95
N ILE A 408 2.53 -4.13 -18.97
CA ILE A 408 3.51 -4.35 -17.91
C ILE A 408 3.26 -5.68 -17.19
N LEU A 409 2.02 -5.92 -16.75
CA LEU A 409 1.59 -7.09 -15.98
C LEU A 409 1.44 -8.36 -16.84
N GLY A 410 1.40 -8.21 -18.17
CA GLY A 410 1.37 -9.33 -19.12
C GLY A 410 0.01 -9.98 -19.33
N TYR A 411 -1.07 -9.39 -18.80
CA TYR A 411 -2.45 -9.74 -19.08
C TYR A 411 -3.32 -8.47 -19.09
N PRO A 412 -4.39 -8.43 -19.92
CA PRO A 412 -5.30 -7.30 -19.93
C PRO A 412 -6.08 -7.24 -18.61
N ILE A 413 -6.18 -6.04 -18.05
CA ILE A 413 -7.04 -5.77 -16.88
C ILE A 413 -8.32 -5.10 -17.39
N ASP A 414 -9.46 -5.57 -16.90
CA ASP A 414 -10.74 -4.89 -17.14
C ASP A 414 -10.77 -3.55 -16.40
N THR A 415 -10.59 -2.46 -17.14
CA THR A 415 -10.63 -1.09 -16.62
C THR A 415 -12.03 -0.51 -16.56
N SER A 416 -13.08 -1.30 -16.85
CA SER A 416 -14.46 -0.86 -16.60
C SER A 416 -14.65 -0.57 -15.11
N VAL A 417 -15.60 0.32 -14.75
CA VAL A 417 -15.88 0.63 -13.34
C VAL A 417 -16.16 -0.65 -12.54
N ARG A 418 -16.89 -1.61 -13.13
CA ARG A 418 -17.18 -2.90 -12.51
C ARG A 418 -15.92 -3.76 -12.34
N GLY A 419 -15.05 -3.81 -13.34
CA GLY A 419 -13.76 -4.50 -13.28
C GLY A 419 -12.83 -3.93 -12.21
N LEU A 420 -12.77 -2.61 -12.09
CA LEU A 420 -11.99 -1.91 -11.06
C LEU A 420 -12.53 -2.14 -9.66
N VAL A 421 -13.86 -2.07 -9.46
CA VAL A 421 -14.48 -2.40 -8.16
C VAL A 421 -14.20 -3.85 -7.79
N ARG A 422 -14.33 -4.80 -8.73
CA ARG A 422 -13.98 -6.21 -8.52
C ARG A 422 -12.54 -6.37 -8.05
N LEU A 423 -11.59 -5.77 -8.79
CA LEU A 423 -10.16 -5.85 -8.50
C LEU A 423 -9.85 -5.25 -7.14
N GLY A 424 -10.40 -4.08 -6.82
CA GLY A 424 -10.23 -3.39 -5.55
C GLY A 424 -10.77 -4.20 -4.37
N MET A 425 -11.97 -4.77 -4.50
CA MET A 425 -12.57 -5.60 -3.46
C MET A 425 -11.77 -6.89 -3.24
N LEU A 426 -11.36 -7.58 -4.31
CA LEU A 426 -10.49 -8.76 -4.16
C LEU A 426 -9.15 -8.43 -3.51
N ALA A 427 -8.52 -7.31 -3.88
CA ALA A 427 -7.28 -6.86 -3.24
C ALA A 427 -7.47 -6.45 -1.77
N ALA A 428 -8.65 -5.98 -1.39
CA ALA A 428 -8.98 -5.61 -0.01
C ALA A 428 -9.28 -6.83 0.89
N LEU A 429 -9.49 -8.02 0.32
CA LEU A 429 -9.92 -9.21 1.05
C LEU A 429 -9.02 -9.59 2.25
N PRO A 430 -7.67 -9.57 2.15
CA PRO A 430 -6.80 -9.85 3.30
C PRO A 430 -7.08 -8.94 4.50
N VAL A 431 -7.32 -7.64 4.25
CA VAL A 431 -7.64 -6.66 5.29
C VAL A 431 -9.05 -6.86 5.83
N VAL A 432 -10.01 -7.17 4.95
CA VAL A 432 -11.39 -7.49 5.33
C VAL A 432 -11.46 -8.66 6.30
N ILE A 433 -10.65 -9.70 6.07
CA ILE A 433 -10.55 -10.86 6.96
C ILE A 433 -10.03 -10.47 8.34
N VAL A 434 -9.17 -9.46 8.45
CA VAL A 434 -8.68 -8.98 9.75
C VAL A 434 -9.72 -8.07 10.44
N VAL A 435 -10.29 -7.12 9.70
CA VAL A 435 -11.08 -5.99 10.25
C VAL A 435 -12.54 -6.32 10.54
N SER A 436 -13.16 -7.21 9.75
CA SER A 436 -14.46 -7.75 10.15
C SER A 436 -14.29 -8.41 11.53
N SER A 437 -15.25 -8.35 12.45
CA SER A 437 -15.07 -8.99 13.76
C SER A 437 -16.44 -9.15 14.43
N PRO A 438 -16.68 -10.21 15.21
CA PRO A 438 -17.87 -10.33 16.06
C PRO A 438 -18.03 -9.17 17.03
N GLN A 439 -16.92 -8.52 17.43
CA GLN A 439 -16.92 -7.33 18.28
C GLN A 439 -17.40 -6.06 17.53
N ARG A 440 -17.43 -6.10 16.19
CA ARG A 440 -17.85 -4.98 15.33
C ARG A 440 -18.88 -5.48 14.30
N PRO A 441 -20.04 -6.00 14.75
CA PRO A 441 -20.98 -6.73 13.89
C PRO A 441 -21.57 -5.85 12.79
N ALA A 442 -21.82 -4.56 13.06
CA ALA A 442 -22.32 -3.62 12.05
C ALA A 442 -21.33 -3.42 10.89
N LEU A 443 -20.04 -3.22 11.20
CA LEU A 443 -18.99 -3.09 10.18
C LEU A 443 -18.85 -4.39 9.37
N ALA A 444 -18.84 -5.53 10.06
CA ALA A 444 -18.74 -6.85 9.45
C ALA A 444 -19.92 -7.12 8.50
N LEU A 445 -21.14 -6.74 8.89
CA LEU A 445 -22.34 -6.85 8.08
C LEU A 445 -22.27 -5.98 6.82
N VAL A 446 -21.85 -4.71 6.95
CA VAL A 446 -21.69 -3.79 5.80
C VAL A 446 -20.66 -4.34 4.81
N ILE A 447 -19.53 -4.86 5.32
CA ILE A 447 -18.51 -5.48 4.46
C ILE A 447 -19.09 -6.69 3.74
N SER A 448 -19.72 -7.62 4.46
CA SER A 448 -20.32 -8.82 3.86
C SER A 448 -21.36 -8.45 2.79
N PHE A 449 -22.24 -7.50 3.10
CA PHE A 449 -23.24 -6.96 2.17
C PHE A 449 -22.60 -6.38 0.91
N GLY A 450 -21.52 -5.60 1.03
CA GLY A 450 -20.79 -5.07 -0.12
C GLY A 450 -20.30 -6.16 -1.08
N TYR A 451 -19.72 -7.24 -0.54
CA TYR A 451 -19.28 -8.39 -1.35
C TYR A 451 -20.46 -9.12 -2.00
N VAL A 452 -21.58 -9.28 -1.28
CA VAL A 452 -22.81 -9.86 -1.83
C VAL A 452 -23.33 -9.01 -2.99
N VAL A 453 -23.40 -7.68 -2.85
CA VAL A 453 -23.80 -6.77 -3.94
C VAL A 453 -22.87 -6.91 -5.14
N LEU A 454 -21.54 -6.97 -4.93
CA LEU A 454 -20.60 -7.22 -6.01
C LEU A 454 -20.90 -8.55 -6.72
N ALA A 455 -21.07 -9.63 -5.96
CA ALA A 455 -21.38 -10.95 -6.51
C ALA A 455 -22.70 -10.96 -7.30
N LEU A 456 -23.73 -10.26 -6.84
CA LEU A 456 -25.01 -10.11 -7.53
C LEU A 456 -24.86 -9.37 -8.86
N THR A 457 -24.02 -8.34 -8.94
CA THR A 457 -23.77 -7.61 -10.20
C THR A 457 -23.01 -8.42 -11.25
N GLN A 458 -22.38 -9.53 -10.84
CA GLN A 458 -21.58 -10.42 -11.70
C GLN A 458 -22.14 -11.84 -11.73
N LEU A 459 -23.40 -12.00 -11.32
CA LEU A 459 -23.97 -13.31 -11.04
C LEU A 459 -24.06 -14.15 -12.32
N ARG A 460 -23.37 -15.28 -12.30
CA ARG A 460 -23.44 -16.31 -13.34
C ARG A 460 -24.03 -17.57 -12.74
N PHE A 461 -25.17 -18.04 -13.24
CA PHE A 461 -25.81 -19.28 -12.81
C PHE A 461 -25.13 -20.53 -13.42
N SER A 462 -23.82 -20.67 -13.22
CA SER A 462 -23.10 -21.89 -13.59
C SER A 462 -23.51 -23.05 -12.69
N ARG A 463 -23.38 -24.30 -13.18
CA ARG A 463 -23.63 -25.50 -12.37
C ARG A 463 -22.77 -25.50 -11.10
N THR A 464 -21.51 -25.10 -11.22
CA THR A 464 -20.56 -24.97 -10.11
C THR A 464 -21.06 -23.98 -9.04
N ASN A 465 -21.52 -22.80 -9.44
CA ASN A 465 -22.04 -21.80 -8.50
C ASN A 465 -23.33 -22.29 -7.82
N LYS A 466 -24.22 -22.98 -8.53
CA LYS A 466 -25.43 -23.58 -7.94
C LYS A 466 -25.09 -24.64 -6.89
N LEU A 467 -24.12 -25.52 -7.16
CA LEU A 467 -23.69 -26.54 -6.20
C LEU A 467 -23.01 -25.94 -4.97
N MET A 468 -22.16 -24.93 -5.16
CA MET A 468 -21.54 -24.22 -4.03
C MET A 468 -22.59 -23.50 -3.17
N LEU A 469 -23.55 -22.80 -3.80
CA LEU A 469 -24.64 -22.13 -3.07
C LEU A 469 -25.56 -23.13 -2.36
N ALA A 470 -25.84 -24.29 -2.97
CA ALA A 470 -26.60 -25.37 -2.32
C ALA A 470 -25.86 -25.90 -1.08
N TYR A 471 -24.54 -26.09 -1.17
CA TYR A 471 -23.71 -26.46 -0.02
C TYR A 471 -23.76 -25.39 1.08
N VAL A 472 -23.53 -24.11 0.74
CA VAL A 472 -23.57 -23.01 1.73
C VAL A 472 -24.96 -22.91 2.37
N GLY A 473 -26.03 -23.05 1.59
CA GLY A 473 -27.41 -23.07 2.06
C GLY A 473 -27.69 -24.26 2.98
N ALA A 474 -27.17 -25.45 2.68
CA ALA A 474 -27.32 -26.63 3.53
C ALA A 474 -26.61 -26.47 4.87
N VAL A 475 -25.39 -25.91 4.87
CA VAL A 475 -24.65 -25.57 6.10
C VAL A 475 -25.41 -24.53 6.93
N ALA A 476 -25.89 -23.46 6.30
CA ALA A 476 -26.67 -22.43 6.98
C ALA A 476 -27.94 -23.02 7.62
N LEU A 477 -28.68 -23.85 6.87
CA LEU A 477 -29.88 -24.53 7.36
C LEU A 477 -29.57 -25.42 8.56
N TRP A 478 -28.50 -26.21 8.50
CA TRP A 478 -28.11 -27.07 9.62
C TRP A 478 -27.70 -26.27 10.85
N MET A 479 -26.95 -25.18 10.67
CA MET A 479 -26.61 -24.27 11.78
C MET A 479 -27.86 -23.63 12.39
N THR A 480 -28.86 -23.27 11.58
CA THR A 480 -30.16 -22.78 12.08
C THR A 480 -30.90 -23.86 12.87
N ILE A 481 -30.95 -25.11 12.37
CA ILE A 481 -31.59 -26.23 13.08
C ILE A 481 -30.88 -26.50 14.42
N SER A 482 -29.55 -26.54 14.42
CA SER A 482 -28.74 -26.73 15.64
C SER A 482 -28.94 -25.57 16.63
N TRP A 483 -29.00 -24.32 16.16
CA TRP A 483 -29.33 -23.17 16.99
C TRP A 483 -30.75 -23.22 17.57
N LEU A 484 -31.77 -23.59 16.77
CA LEU A 484 -33.13 -23.74 17.26
C LEU A 484 -33.23 -24.82 18.33
N ARG A 485 -32.52 -25.94 18.15
CA ARG A 485 -32.41 -26.99 19.17
C ARG A 485 -31.74 -26.46 20.44
N THR A 486 -30.65 -25.72 20.31
CA THR A 486 -29.94 -25.04 21.41
C THR A 486 -30.86 -24.11 22.19
N LYS A 487 -31.73 -23.35 21.49
CA LYS A 487 -32.59 -22.34 22.09
C LYS A 487 -33.87 -22.88 22.74
N TYR A 488 -34.45 -23.94 22.17
CA TYR A 488 -35.80 -24.38 22.53
C TYR A 488 -35.86 -25.80 23.12
N LEU A 489 -34.84 -26.63 22.90
CA LEU A 489 -34.86 -28.04 23.31
C LEU A 489 -33.75 -28.39 24.29
N LEU A 490 -32.59 -27.71 24.21
CA LEU A 490 -31.47 -27.91 25.10
C LEU A 490 -31.54 -26.90 26.25
N HIS A 491 -31.31 -27.38 27.48
CA HIS A 491 -31.35 -26.59 28.70
C HIS A 491 -29.95 -26.07 29.04
N LEU A 492 -29.36 -25.29 28.11
CA LEU A 492 -28.06 -24.65 28.31
C LEU A 492 -28.21 -23.42 29.21
N ASP A 493 -27.12 -23.02 29.88
CA ASP A 493 -27.13 -21.80 30.69
C ASP A 493 -27.19 -20.53 29.83
N ASP A 494 -27.52 -19.40 30.46
CA ASP A 494 -27.69 -18.11 29.77
C ASP A 494 -26.41 -17.64 29.04
N ALA A 495 -25.23 -17.95 29.58
CA ALA A 495 -23.96 -17.57 29.00
C ALA A 495 -23.64 -18.39 27.73
N GLN A 496 -23.89 -19.69 27.79
CA GLN A 496 -23.80 -20.63 26.68
C GLN A 496 -24.78 -20.28 25.57
N LEU A 497 -26.04 -19.99 25.91
CA LEU A 497 -27.06 -19.60 24.95
C LEU A 497 -26.74 -18.26 24.26
N SER A 498 -26.24 -17.28 25.02
CA SER A 498 -25.81 -15.99 24.50
C SER A 498 -24.64 -16.14 23.53
N TYR A 499 -23.61 -16.90 23.92
CA TYR A 499 -22.45 -17.16 23.08
C TYR A 499 -22.83 -17.95 21.81
N GLY A 500 -23.61 -19.03 21.95
CA GLY A 500 -24.10 -19.84 20.84
C GLY A 500 -24.96 -19.04 19.86
N THR A 501 -25.79 -18.12 20.35
CA THR A 501 -26.58 -17.21 19.50
C THR A 501 -25.68 -16.22 18.76
N SER A 502 -24.71 -15.60 19.44
CA SER A 502 -23.77 -14.68 18.80
C SER A 502 -22.95 -15.37 17.70
N LYS A 503 -22.46 -16.58 17.98
CA LYS A 503 -21.75 -17.45 17.04
C LYS A 503 -22.61 -17.79 15.82
N TYR A 504 -23.84 -18.24 16.04
CA TYR A 504 -24.80 -18.51 14.96
C TYR A 504 -25.03 -17.28 14.08
N THR A 505 -25.36 -16.13 14.70
CA THR A 505 -25.67 -14.90 13.99
C THR A 505 -24.48 -14.45 13.14
N TYR A 506 -23.29 -14.45 13.71
CA TYR A 506 -22.08 -14.03 13.00
C TYR A 506 -21.72 -15.01 11.88
N PHE A 507 -21.74 -16.31 12.12
CA PHE A 507 -21.37 -17.30 11.12
C PHE A 507 -22.34 -17.32 9.93
N VAL A 508 -23.65 -17.39 10.20
CA VAL A 508 -24.69 -17.58 9.17
C VAL A 508 -24.97 -16.30 8.38
N PHE A 509 -25.00 -15.13 9.02
CA PHE A 509 -25.37 -13.89 8.34
C PHE A 509 -24.18 -13.05 7.85
N ILE A 510 -22.96 -13.34 8.30
CA ILE A 510 -21.77 -12.55 7.91
C ILE A 510 -20.74 -13.42 7.19
N VAL A 511 -20.28 -14.51 7.80
CA VAL A 511 -19.15 -15.31 7.27
C VAL A 511 -19.56 -16.12 6.04
N LEU A 512 -20.67 -16.88 6.11
CA LEU A 512 -21.13 -17.70 4.99
C LEU A 512 -21.48 -16.87 3.74
N PRO A 513 -22.22 -15.74 3.83
CA PRO A 513 -22.52 -14.90 2.67
C PRO A 513 -21.26 -14.27 2.07
N LEU A 514 -20.31 -13.82 2.91
CA LEU A 514 -19.02 -13.30 2.45
C LEU A 514 -18.22 -14.37 1.69
N ALA A 515 -18.12 -15.58 2.25
CA ALA A 515 -17.41 -16.69 1.65
C ALA A 515 -18.01 -17.09 0.29
N ALA A 516 -19.35 -17.20 0.21
CA ALA A 516 -20.06 -17.48 -1.03
C ALA A 516 -19.85 -16.37 -2.08
N ALA A 517 -19.95 -15.11 -1.66
CA ALA A 517 -19.76 -13.96 -2.54
C ALA A 517 -18.34 -13.92 -3.15
N VAL A 518 -17.31 -14.10 -2.33
CA VAL A 518 -15.91 -14.18 -2.81
C VAL A 518 -15.74 -15.35 -3.79
N ALA A 519 -16.28 -16.53 -3.46
CA ALA A 519 -16.20 -17.71 -4.33
C ALA A 519 -16.94 -17.52 -5.68
N MET A 520 -18.00 -16.72 -5.72
CA MET A 520 -18.70 -16.35 -6.96
C MET A 520 -17.94 -15.33 -7.80
N VAL A 521 -17.25 -14.39 -7.16
CA VAL A 521 -16.48 -13.35 -7.85
C VAL A 521 -15.19 -13.90 -8.47
N VAL A 522 -14.63 -14.98 -7.93
CA VAL A 522 -13.43 -15.64 -8.46
C VAL A 522 -13.84 -16.80 -9.37
N ASP A 523 -13.72 -16.62 -10.69
CA ASP A 523 -14.13 -17.65 -11.65
C ASP A 523 -13.09 -18.77 -11.74
N ARG A 524 -11.82 -18.42 -11.92
CA ARG A 524 -10.68 -19.33 -11.98
C ARG A 524 -9.66 -19.04 -10.88
N ALA A 525 -8.77 -19.99 -10.59
CA ALA A 525 -7.71 -19.78 -9.60
C ALA A 525 -6.81 -18.58 -9.96
N GLU A 526 -6.58 -18.33 -11.25
CA GLU A 526 -5.81 -17.19 -11.74
C GLU A 526 -6.46 -15.85 -11.41
N ASP A 527 -7.79 -15.78 -11.28
CA ASP A 527 -8.52 -14.55 -10.93
C ASP A 527 -8.33 -14.15 -9.46
N ALA A 528 -7.79 -15.05 -8.63
CA ALA A 528 -7.45 -14.75 -7.23
C ALA A 528 -6.13 -13.96 -7.09
N TRP A 529 -5.47 -13.60 -8.20
CA TRP A 529 -4.21 -12.85 -8.17
C TRP A 529 -4.27 -11.53 -7.40
N PRO A 530 -5.37 -10.73 -7.37
CA PRO A 530 -5.40 -9.49 -6.59
C PRO A 530 -5.31 -9.78 -5.09
N ILE A 531 -5.96 -10.85 -4.63
CA ILE A 531 -5.88 -11.31 -3.24
C ILE A 531 -4.44 -11.69 -2.91
N ALA A 532 -3.83 -12.53 -3.75
CA ALA A 532 -2.48 -13.01 -3.52
C ALA A 532 -1.41 -11.91 -3.61
N ALA A 533 -1.58 -10.95 -4.53
CA ALA A 533 -0.68 -9.81 -4.67
C ALA A 533 -0.77 -8.88 -3.46
N ALA A 534 -1.98 -8.61 -2.96
CA ALA A 534 -2.17 -7.84 -1.74
C ALA A 534 -1.56 -8.56 -0.53
N GLN A 535 -1.80 -9.87 -0.40
CA GLN A 535 -1.23 -10.69 0.66
C GLN A 535 0.30 -10.68 0.64
N LEU A 536 0.90 -10.86 -0.54
CA LEU A 536 2.34 -10.79 -0.77
C LEU A 536 2.90 -9.42 -0.37
N ALA A 537 2.28 -8.34 -0.83
CA ALA A 537 2.73 -6.98 -0.54
C ALA A 537 2.66 -6.67 0.97
N ILE A 538 1.51 -6.94 1.59
CA ILE A 538 1.29 -6.68 3.02
C ILE A 538 2.30 -7.48 3.86
N GLY A 539 2.42 -8.79 3.65
CA GLY A 539 3.31 -9.62 4.44
C GLY A 539 4.79 -9.36 4.19
N ALA A 540 5.20 -9.00 2.97
CA ALA A 540 6.58 -8.63 2.67
C ALA A 540 6.97 -7.32 3.36
N VAL A 541 6.10 -6.29 3.33
CA VAL A 541 6.34 -5.02 4.04
C VAL A 541 6.40 -5.25 5.54
N ILE A 542 5.46 -6.02 6.10
CA ILE A 542 5.45 -6.36 7.52
C ILE A 542 6.72 -7.15 7.90
N GLY A 543 7.12 -8.15 7.10
CA GLY A 543 8.32 -8.93 7.35
C GLY A 543 9.58 -8.08 7.33
N LEU A 544 9.69 -7.18 6.36
CA LEU A 544 10.80 -6.25 6.23
C LEU A 544 10.90 -5.30 7.44
N ILE A 545 9.79 -4.69 7.84
CA ILE A 545 9.72 -3.86 9.05
C ILE A 545 10.11 -4.67 10.29
N THR A 546 9.58 -5.89 10.41
CA THR A 546 9.84 -6.78 11.55
C THR A 546 11.32 -7.10 11.70
N VAL A 547 11.98 -7.46 10.60
CA VAL A 547 13.41 -7.79 10.58
C VAL A 547 14.26 -6.53 10.80
N ALA A 548 13.91 -5.42 10.15
CA ALA A 548 14.74 -4.22 10.16
C ALA A 548 14.73 -3.48 11.50
N LEU A 549 13.61 -3.54 12.26
CA LEU A 549 13.48 -2.86 13.55
C LEU A 549 13.99 -3.68 14.75
N LEU A 550 14.37 -4.95 14.56
CA LEU A 550 14.98 -5.82 15.58
C LEU A 550 14.27 -5.82 16.97
N GLY A 551 12.96 -5.57 17.03
CA GLY A 551 12.24 -5.50 18.31
C GLY A 551 10.89 -4.79 18.25
N ASP A 552 10.09 -4.99 19.29
CA ASP A 552 8.63 -4.85 19.30
C ASP A 552 8.05 -3.47 18.89
N LYS A 553 6.78 -3.52 18.43
CA LYS A 553 5.76 -2.44 18.44
C LYS A 553 5.72 -1.48 17.24
N ILE A 554 5.18 -1.94 16.11
CA ILE A 554 4.39 -1.04 15.23
C ILE A 554 2.86 -1.16 15.50
N LEU A 555 2.32 -2.29 16.01
CA LEU A 555 0.86 -2.42 16.29
C LEU A 555 0.53 -3.02 17.67
N GLY A 556 1.37 -2.78 18.68
CA GLY A 556 1.04 -3.10 20.08
C GLY A 556 1.09 -4.58 20.48
N ALA A 557 0.53 -4.90 21.66
CA ALA A 557 0.67 -6.18 22.35
C ALA A 557 -0.30 -7.29 21.90
N ASP A 558 -1.45 -6.96 21.30
CA ASP A 558 -2.40 -7.96 20.74
C ASP A 558 -1.95 -8.49 19.34
N ARG A 559 -0.73 -8.15 18.93
CA ARG A 559 -0.20 -8.29 17.57
C ARG A 559 0.55 -9.59 17.30
N TYR A 560 0.98 -10.30 18.34
CA TYR A 560 1.96 -11.38 18.23
C TYR A 560 1.47 -12.61 17.47
N SER A 561 0.17 -12.75 17.14
CA SER A 561 -0.31 -13.87 16.32
C SER A 561 -0.27 -13.56 14.83
N TRP A 562 -0.92 -12.48 14.42
CA TRP A 562 -1.20 -12.23 13.01
C TRP A 562 -0.02 -11.69 12.20
N GLN A 563 0.94 -11.05 12.85
CA GLN A 563 2.15 -10.56 12.18
C GLN A 563 2.91 -11.72 11.52
N GLY A 564 3.07 -12.83 12.24
CA GLY A 564 3.68 -14.05 11.71
C GLY A 564 2.87 -14.66 10.58
N ASP A 565 1.53 -14.69 10.70
CA ASP A 565 0.65 -15.30 9.70
C ASP A 565 0.69 -14.56 8.36
N LEU A 566 0.72 -13.22 8.39
CA LEU A 566 0.82 -12.43 7.16
C LEU A 566 2.19 -12.61 6.48
N ILE A 567 3.27 -12.68 7.26
CA ILE A 567 4.61 -12.96 6.74
C ILE A 567 4.66 -14.36 6.12
N ALA A 568 4.08 -15.37 6.78
CA ALA A 568 4.00 -16.73 6.28
C ALA A 568 3.21 -16.79 4.96
N LEU A 569 2.03 -16.18 4.90
CA LEU A 569 1.20 -16.12 3.69
C LEU A 569 1.95 -15.46 2.52
N ALA A 570 2.59 -14.30 2.74
CA ALA A 570 3.36 -13.63 1.70
C ALA A 570 4.50 -14.50 1.18
N THR A 571 5.24 -15.13 2.10
CA THR A 571 6.38 -15.97 1.75
C THR A 571 5.93 -17.19 0.94
N LEU A 572 4.86 -17.84 1.37
CA LEU A 572 4.31 -19.03 0.69
C LEU A 572 3.76 -18.72 -0.69
N ILE A 573 3.24 -17.50 -0.91
CA ILE A 573 2.85 -17.02 -2.25
C ILE A 573 4.10 -16.72 -3.09
N ALA A 574 5.12 -16.09 -2.51
CA ALA A 574 6.35 -15.70 -3.22
C ALA A 574 7.16 -16.90 -3.74
N VAL A 575 7.16 -18.02 -3.01
CA VAL A 575 7.86 -19.24 -3.44
C VAL A 575 7.12 -20.01 -4.54
N GLN A 576 5.86 -19.67 -4.82
CA GLN A 576 5.17 -20.20 -6.00
C GLN A 576 5.61 -19.44 -7.26
N PRO A 577 5.83 -20.12 -8.40
CA PRO A 577 6.09 -19.48 -9.69
C PRO A 577 4.84 -18.83 -10.31
N TRP A 578 4.15 -18.01 -9.53
CA TRP A 578 2.90 -17.34 -9.90
C TRP A 578 3.11 -15.83 -10.07
N LEU A 579 3.20 -15.10 -8.97
CA LEU A 579 3.40 -13.65 -8.96
C LEU A 579 4.88 -13.28 -9.05
N VAL A 580 5.74 -14.05 -8.37
CA VAL A 580 7.19 -13.90 -8.42
C VAL A 580 7.75 -15.01 -9.30
N LYS A 581 8.13 -14.66 -10.53
CA LYS A 581 8.65 -15.64 -11.51
C LYS A 581 10.16 -15.87 -11.39
N ASN A 582 10.87 -14.94 -10.77
CA ASN A 582 12.31 -15.04 -10.56
C ASN A 582 12.60 -15.78 -9.25
N VAL A 583 13.23 -16.95 -9.34
CA VAL A 583 13.53 -17.80 -8.18
C VAL A 583 14.44 -17.12 -7.16
N TRP A 584 15.33 -16.21 -7.60
CA TRP A 584 16.19 -15.46 -6.69
C TRP A 584 15.40 -14.43 -5.89
N ALA A 585 14.43 -13.77 -6.52
CA ALA A 585 13.51 -12.88 -5.82
C ALA A 585 12.63 -13.66 -4.82
N SER A 586 12.14 -14.84 -5.23
CA SER A 586 11.42 -15.75 -4.32
C SER A 586 12.30 -16.20 -3.15
N GLY A 587 13.58 -16.47 -3.39
CA GLY A 587 14.55 -16.83 -2.35
C GLY A 587 14.82 -15.69 -1.38
N ALA A 588 15.01 -14.46 -1.87
CA ALA A 588 15.21 -13.28 -1.04
C ALA A 588 13.98 -12.99 -0.15
N ILE A 589 12.77 -13.03 -0.71
CA ILE A 589 11.53 -12.91 0.06
C ILE A 589 11.39 -14.08 1.04
N GLY A 590 11.80 -15.28 0.63
CA GLY A 590 11.90 -16.48 1.47
C GLY A 590 12.73 -16.27 2.74
N VAL A 591 13.96 -15.80 2.57
CA VAL A 591 14.89 -15.54 3.68
C VAL A 591 14.35 -14.43 4.59
N LEU A 592 13.80 -13.36 4.01
CA LEU A 592 13.13 -12.31 4.77
C LEU A 592 11.95 -12.88 5.57
N GLY A 593 11.18 -13.79 4.97
CA GLY A 593 10.07 -14.49 5.62
C GLY A 593 10.50 -15.32 6.82
N VAL A 594 11.59 -16.09 6.68
CA VAL A 594 12.17 -16.87 7.78
C VAL A 594 12.58 -15.94 8.93
N GLY A 595 13.36 -14.89 8.64
CA GLY A 595 13.76 -13.91 9.66
C GLY A 595 12.54 -13.25 10.32
N GLY A 596 11.57 -12.81 9.52
CA GLY A 596 10.35 -12.16 10.00
C GLY A 596 9.51 -13.05 10.90
N ILE A 597 9.36 -14.34 10.59
CA ILE A 597 8.64 -15.31 11.45
C ILE A 597 9.37 -15.53 12.77
N MET A 598 10.70 -15.66 12.73
CA MET A 598 11.52 -15.85 13.94
C MET A 598 11.38 -14.66 14.91
N PHE A 599 11.39 -13.44 14.39
CA PHE A 599 11.19 -12.21 15.16
C PHE A 599 9.73 -11.94 15.54
N ALA A 600 8.75 -12.41 14.76
CA ALA A 600 7.33 -12.25 15.10
C ALA A 600 6.92 -13.06 16.34
N GLY A 601 7.64 -14.14 16.67
CA GLY A 601 7.43 -14.92 17.90
C GLY A 601 6.14 -15.77 17.94
N ALA A 602 5.46 -15.94 16.81
CA ALA A 602 4.17 -16.62 16.69
C ALA A 602 4.33 -18.14 16.46
N ARG A 603 3.98 -18.97 17.45
CA ARG A 603 4.14 -20.44 17.39
C ARG A 603 3.30 -21.06 16.28
N GLN A 604 2.04 -20.67 16.20
CA GLN A 604 1.10 -21.16 15.19
C GLN A 604 1.54 -20.80 13.76
N SER A 605 2.09 -19.59 13.56
CA SER A 605 2.57 -19.15 12.25
C SER A 605 3.78 -19.96 11.81
N LEU A 606 4.68 -20.30 12.74
CA LEU A 606 5.82 -21.17 12.47
C LEU A 606 5.38 -22.57 12.02
N VAL A 607 4.41 -23.18 12.73
CA VAL A 607 3.87 -24.50 12.36
C VAL A 607 3.16 -24.43 11.00
N ALA A 608 2.32 -23.43 10.79
CA ALA A 608 1.63 -23.21 9.51
C ALA A 608 2.61 -23.00 8.36
N PHE A 609 3.67 -22.21 8.58
CA PHE A 609 4.73 -21.97 7.61
C PHE A 609 5.50 -23.25 7.27
N GLY A 610 5.97 -23.99 8.27
CA GLY A 610 6.68 -25.25 8.07
C GLY A 610 5.84 -26.29 7.33
N LEU A 611 4.60 -26.51 7.75
CA LEU A 611 3.67 -27.44 7.11
C LEU A 611 3.41 -27.04 5.65
N ALA A 612 3.14 -25.76 5.38
CA ALA A 612 2.87 -25.29 4.04
C ALA A 612 4.11 -25.37 3.12
N LEU A 613 5.33 -25.17 3.63
CA LEU A 613 6.55 -25.40 2.86
C LEU A 613 6.70 -26.87 2.43
N VAL A 614 6.41 -27.81 3.34
CA VAL A 614 6.41 -29.25 3.04
C VAL A 614 5.35 -29.59 2.00
N LEU A 615 4.12 -29.09 2.17
CA LEU A 615 3.04 -29.32 1.20
C LEU A 615 3.33 -28.68 -0.16
N SER A 616 3.99 -27.51 -0.20
CA SER A 616 4.42 -26.88 -1.44
C SER A 616 5.50 -27.71 -2.15
N ALA A 617 6.50 -28.21 -1.42
CA ALA A 617 7.51 -29.11 -1.97
C ALA A 617 6.87 -30.39 -2.52
N ALA A 618 5.95 -31.00 -1.76
CA ALA A 618 5.21 -32.20 -2.18
C ALA A 618 4.36 -31.94 -3.44
N TYR A 619 3.68 -30.78 -3.52
CA TYR A 619 2.90 -30.38 -4.68
C TYR A 619 3.75 -30.33 -5.95
N TRP A 620 4.88 -29.62 -5.91
CA TRP A 620 5.75 -29.46 -7.08
C TRP A 620 6.49 -30.75 -7.45
N ALA A 621 6.88 -31.55 -6.45
CA ALA A 621 7.49 -32.85 -6.69
C ALA A 621 6.49 -33.80 -7.37
N LEU A 622 5.26 -33.90 -6.84
CA LEU A 622 4.23 -34.77 -7.39
C LEU A 622 3.76 -34.30 -8.77
N SER A 623 3.66 -32.99 -9.00
CA SER A 623 3.31 -32.45 -10.31
C SER A 623 4.34 -32.82 -11.37
N ARG A 624 5.63 -32.69 -11.05
CA ARG A 624 6.73 -33.11 -11.92
C ARG A 624 6.77 -34.63 -12.11
N TYR A 625 6.48 -35.39 -11.05
CA TYR A 625 6.36 -36.83 -11.13
C TYR A 625 5.30 -37.26 -12.14
N VAL A 626 4.07 -36.76 -11.97
CA VAL A 626 2.92 -37.11 -12.80
C VAL A 626 3.10 -36.68 -14.26
N ARG A 627 3.70 -35.51 -14.52
CA ARG A 627 3.75 -34.92 -15.86
C ARG A 627 4.99 -35.27 -16.69
N GLU A 628 6.17 -35.33 -16.06
CA GLU A 628 7.44 -35.31 -16.80
C GLU A 628 8.27 -36.58 -16.65
N THR A 629 8.14 -37.28 -15.52
CA THR A 629 9.10 -38.31 -15.12
C THR A 629 8.50 -39.68 -14.90
N ARG A 630 7.16 -39.79 -14.81
CA ARG A 630 6.46 -41.08 -14.69
C ARG A 630 6.91 -42.05 -15.78
N GLY A 631 7.42 -43.21 -15.38
CA GLY A 631 7.92 -44.25 -16.29
C GLY A 631 9.40 -44.14 -16.68
N LYS A 632 10.13 -43.10 -16.24
CA LYS A 632 11.59 -42.99 -16.44
C LYS A 632 12.37 -43.68 -15.30
N PRO A 633 13.55 -44.26 -15.56
CA PRO A 633 14.44 -44.70 -14.48
C PRO A 633 14.82 -43.48 -13.61
N ASN A 634 14.88 -43.65 -12.29
CA ASN A 634 15.13 -42.57 -11.32
C ASN A 634 14.09 -41.42 -11.34
N ALA A 635 12.85 -41.68 -11.79
CA ALA A 635 11.77 -40.68 -11.87
C ALA A 635 11.61 -39.84 -10.59
N LEU A 636 11.63 -40.48 -9.42
CA LEU A 636 11.47 -39.82 -8.14
C LEU A 636 12.63 -38.85 -7.85
N ARG A 637 13.87 -39.24 -8.16
CA ARG A 637 15.05 -38.39 -7.98
C ARG A 637 14.99 -37.16 -8.88
N ILE A 638 14.55 -37.32 -10.13
CA ILE A 638 14.39 -36.21 -11.08
C ILE A 638 13.26 -35.28 -10.63
N ALA A 639 12.15 -35.84 -10.12
CA ALA A 639 11.00 -35.06 -9.63
C ALA A 639 11.40 -34.13 -8.47
N VAL A 640 12.19 -34.65 -7.52
CA VAL A 640 12.65 -33.90 -6.33
C VAL A 640 13.73 -32.86 -6.66
N ALA A 641 14.53 -33.07 -7.72
CA ALA A 641 15.57 -32.13 -8.16
C ALA A 641 15.04 -30.81 -8.79
N ASN A 642 13.75 -30.49 -8.65
CA ASN A 642 13.18 -29.25 -9.17
C ASN A 642 13.54 -28.07 -8.25
N ARG A 643 13.94 -26.92 -8.82
CA ARG A 643 14.21 -25.69 -8.06
C ARG A 643 13.04 -25.24 -7.18
N TYR A 644 11.79 -25.47 -7.59
CA TYR A 644 10.59 -25.12 -6.82
C TYR A 644 10.25 -26.16 -5.73
N VAL A 645 10.95 -27.29 -5.70
CA VAL A 645 10.95 -28.25 -4.58
C VAL A 645 12.09 -27.93 -3.64
N ALA A 646 13.28 -27.66 -4.18
CA ALA A 646 14.46 -27.31 -3.40
C ALA A 646 14.27 -26.03 -2.58
N LEU A 647 13.67 -24.97 -3.16
CA LEU A 647 13.51 -23.68 -2.48
C LEU A 647 12.70 -23.80 -1.17
N PRO A 648 11.47 -24.37 -1.14
CA PRO A 648 10.74 -24.56 0.12
C PRO A 648 11.48 -25.42 1.14
N LEU A 649 12.19 -26.47 0.69
CA LEU A 649 12.98 -27.33 1.59
C LEU A 649 14.18 -26.59 2.18
N VAL A 650 14.88 -25.77 1.40
CA VAL A 650 15.97 -24.91 1.90
C VAL A 650 15.44 -23.92 2.92
N LEU A 651 14.29 -23.28 2.68
CA LEU A 651 13.67 -22.38 3.66
C LEU A 651 13.26 -23.11 4.94
N LEU A 652 12.78 -24.36 4.83
CA LEU A 652 12.46 -25.20 5.99
C LEU A 652 13.71 -25.52 6.81
N VAL A 653 14.81 -25.91 6.14
CA VAL A 653 16.11 -26.16 6.80
C VAL A 653 16.67 -24.90 7.44
N LEU A 654 16.59 -23.76 6.76
CA LEU A 654 17.00 -22.46 7.31
C LEU A 654 16.18 -22.10 8.55
N THR A 655 14.87 -22.38 8.55
CA THR A 655 14.01 -22.16 9.70
C THR A 655 14.42 -23.05 10.87
N GLY A 656 14.63 -24.35 10.64
CA GLY A 656 15.10 -25.28 11.66
C GLY A 656 16.49 -24.92 12.21
N GLY A 657 17.41 -24.52 11.33
CA GLY A 657 18.74 -24.04 11.70
C GLY A 657 18.68 -22.75 12.53
N ALA A 658 17.81 -21.80 12.15
CA ALA A 658 17.59 -20.58 12.93
C ALA A 658 17.10 -20.91 14.35
N ILE A 659 16.12 -21.81 14.48
CA ILE A 659 15.61 -22.27 15.78
C ILE A 659 16.72 -22.93 16.60
N ALA A 660 17.53 -23.82 16.01
CA ALA A 660 18.60 -24.52 16.70
C ALA A 660 19.70 -23.55 17.21
N VAL A 661 20.08 -22.57 16.39
CA VAL A 661 21.06 -21.54 16.76
C VAL A 661 20.55 -20.70 17.93
N THR A 662 19.29 -20.25 17.86
CA THR A 662 18.69 -19.44 18.93
C THR A 662 18.33 -20.24 20.18
N TYR A 663 18.19 -21.57 20.09
CA TYR A 663 17.95 -22.45 21.23
C TYR A 663 19.18 -22.61 22.12
N HIS A 664 20.38 -22.60 21.54
CA HIS A 664 21.63 -22.79 22.26
C HIS A 664 22.22 -21.51 22.88
N TRP A 665 21.79 -20.33 22.41
CA TRP A 665 22.35 -19.01 22.75
C TRP A 665 21.36 -18.12 23.52
N THR A 666 20.85 -18.54 24.68
CA THR A 666 19.99 -17.68 25.53
C THR A 666 20.81 -16.96 26.61
N PRO A 667 21.32 -15.72 26.38
CA PRO A 667 21.70 -14.85 27.48
C PRO A 667 20.43 -14.30 28.13
N THR A 668 20.49 -14.09 29.45
CA THR A 668 19.43 -13.65 30.36
C THR A 668 18.86 -12.25 30.09
N SER A 669 19.04 -11.67 28.90
CA SER A 669 18.49 -10.36 28.56
C SER A 669 18.35 -10.17 27.05
N TYR A 670 17.12 -9.95 26.59
CA TYR A 670 16.72 -9.43 25.27
C TYR A 670 16.60 -10.38 24.06
N CYS A 671 16.06 -11.59 24.20
CA CYS A 671 15.55 -12.33 23.01
C CYS A 671 14.14 -12.86 23.31
N TYR A 672 13.09 -12.09 23.01
CA TYR A 672 11.70 -12.61 22.89
C TYR A 672 11.57 -13.46 21.61
N CYS A 673 12.44 -14.43 21.47
CA CYS A 673 12.59 -15.25 20.28
C CYS A 673 11.58 -16.40 20.37
N ILE A 674 11.00 -16.84 19.23
CA ILE A 674 10.02 -17.95 19.20
C ILE A 674 10.52 -19.19 19.95
N THR A 675 11.84 -19.34 20.04
CA THR A 675 12.55 -20.34 20.80
C THR A 675 12.31 -20.30 22.31
N ASP A 676 12.29 -19.13 22.95
CA ASP A 676 11.95 -19.00 24.37
C ASP A 676 10.52 -19.50 24.62
N ARG A 677 9.62 -19.16 23.69
CA ARG A 677 8.26 -19.65 23.65
C ARG A 677 8.16 -21.16 23.39
N LEU A 678 9.09 -21.78 22.66
CA LEU A 678 9.13 -23.23 22.47
C LEU A 678 9.65 -23.93 23.74
N ILE A 679 10.68 -23.38 24.39
CA ILE A 679 11.22 -23.87 25.66
C ILE A 679 10.16 -23.77 26.77
N SER A 680 9.39 -22.68 26.81
CA SER A 680 8.32 -22.51 27.81
C SER A 680 7.23 -23.59 27.71
N LEU A 681 7.04 -24.22 26.55
CA LEU A 681 6.09 -25.34 26.38
C LEU A 681 6.58 -26.62 27.03
N GLU A 682 7.90 -26.83 27.11
CA GLU A 682 8.50 -27.96 27.83
C GLU A 682 8.22 -27.85 29.34
N GLY A 683 8.04 -26.63 29.86
CA GLY A 683 7.72 -26.36 31.27
C GLY A 683 6.22 -26.29 31.61
N ASN A 684 5.34 -25.86 30.70
CA ASN A 684 3.89 -25.80 30.91
C ASN A 684 3.10 -25.81 29.58
N ALA A 685 2.40 -26.91 29.27
CA ALA A 685 1.63 -27.09 28.04
C ALA A 685 0.36 -26.22 27.95
N GLY A 686 0.02 -25.46 29.00
CA GLY A 686 -1.23 -24.69 29.09
C GLY A 686 -2.45 -25.59 29.28
N ASP A 687 -3.65 -25.09 28.96
CA ASP A 687 -4.94 -25.80 29.14
C ASP A 687 -5.45 -26.53 27.89
N ARG A 688 -4.59 -26.77 26.88
CA ARG A 688 -5.01 -27.35 25.59
C ARG A 688 -5.55 -28.76 25.70
N ASP A 689 -4.94 -29.57 26.55
CA ASP A 689 -5.37 -30.91 26.90
C ASP A 689 -6.78 -30.91 27.51
N LYS A 690 -7.05 -29.98 28.44
CA LYS A 690 -8.37 -29.81 29.08
C LYS A 690 -9.44 -29.43 28.06
N MET A 691 -9.12 -28.50 27.16
CA MET A 691 -10.03 -28.08 26.09
C MET A 691 -10.35 -29.23 25.12
N LEU A 692 -9.33 -29.97 24.70
CA LEU A 692 -9.49 -31.11 23.79
C LEU A 692 -10.31 -32.23 24.45
N TYR A 693 -9.98 -32.58 25.70
CA TYR A 693 -10.71 -33.58 26.47
C TYR A 693 -12.19 -33.21 26.65
N ARG A 694 -12.48 -31.94 26.99
CA ARG A 694 -13.87 -31.49 27.17
C ARG A 694 -14.65 -31.51 25.86
N ALA A 695 -14.07 -31.08 24.74
CA ALA A 695 -14.76 -31.10 23.46
C ALA A 695 -15.01 -32.52 22.93
N VAL A 696 -14.07 -33.45 23.13
CA VAL A 696 -14.29 -34.88 22.86
C VAL A 696 -15.39 -35.44 23.77
N GLY A 697 -15.41 -35.04 25.05
CA GLY A 697 -16.47 -35.41 25.99
C GLY A 697 -17.86 -34.95 25.52
N LEU A 698 -17.99 -33.69 25.11
CA LEU A 698 -19.24 -33.15 24.54
C LEU A 698 -19.70 -33.90 23.28
N LEU A 699 -18.77 -34.27 22.40
CA LEU A 699 -19.08 -35.13 21.25
C LEU A 699 -19.55 -36.53 21.69
N GLY A 700 -18.99 -37.07 22.78
CA GLY A 700 -19.43 -38.35 23.34
C GLY A 700 -20.81 -38.31 24.00
N GLU A 701 -21.20 -37.16 24.56
CA GLU A 701 -22.51 -36.95 25.20
C GLU A 701 -23.67 -36.99 24.18
N ASP A 702 -23.51 -36.35 23.02
CA ASP A 702 -24.47 -36.43 21.90
C ASP A 702 -23.74 -36.51 20.54
N PRO A 703 -23.38 -37.73 20.09
CA PRO A 703 -22.54 -37.90 18.91
C PRO A 703 -23.26 -37.61 17.59
N VAL A 704 -24.59 -37.71 17.54
CA VAL A 704 -25.32 -37.62 16.28
C VAL A 704 -25.70 -36.17 15.97
N LEU A 705 -26.29 -35.48 16.93
CA LEU A 705 -26.83 -34.13 16.77
C LEU A 705 -25.99 -33.04 17.46
N GLY A 706 -25.00 -33.45 18.27
CA GLY A 706 -24.10 -32.57 19.01
C GLY A 706 -24.70 -32.07 20.32
N SER A 707 -23.87 -31.49 21.18
CA SER A 707 -24.29 -30.95 22.48
C SER A 707 -24.97 -29.57 22.39
N GLY A 708 -25.14 -29.02 21.18
CA GLY A 708 -25.73 -27.69 20.94
C GLY A 708 -24.69 -26.59 20.78
N LEU A 709 -25.03 -25.53 20.04
CA LEU A 709 -24.14 -24.40 19.78
C LEU A 709 -23.86 -23.63 21.07
N GLY A 710 -22.58 -23.40 21.36
CA GLY A 710 -22.14 -22.71 22.57
C GLY A 710 -22.06 -23.58 23.81
N SER A 711 -22.37 -24.87 23.74
CA SER A 711 -22.25 -25.82 24.86
C SER A 711 -20.84 -25.98 25.44
N PHE A 712 -19.81 -25.60 24.68
CA PHE A 712 -18.44 -25.55 25.20
C PHE A 712 -18.18 -24.32 26.08
N ALA A 713 -18.87 -23.20 25.82
CA ALA A 713 -18.60 -21.95 26.51
C ALA A 713 -18.80 -22.08 28.03
N GLY A 714 -17.87 -21.55 28.80
CA GLY A 714 -17.95 -21.61 30.26
C GLY A 714 -17.62 -22.97 30.89
N SER A 715 -17.31 -24.00 30.09
CA SER A 715 -17.10 -25.36 30.63
C SER A 715 -15.67 -25.67 31.07
N VAL A 716 -14.66 -24.91 30.61
CA VAL A 716 -13.24 -25.12 30.96
C VAL A 716 -12.66 -23.85 31.58
N PRO A 717 -12.26 -23.86 32.87
CA PRO A 717 -11.64 -22.70 33.52
C PRO A 717 -10.20 -22.47 33.03
N MET A 718 -9.81 -21.20 32.91
CA MET A 718 -8.46 -20.80 32.54
C MET A 718 -7.51 -20.90 33.74
N SER A 719 -6.49 -21.75 33.66
CA SER A 719 -5.50 -21.94 34.74
C SER A 719 -4.69 -20.69 35.02
N LEU A 720 -4.42 -19.88 34.00
CA LEU A 720 -3.63 -18.65 34.11
C LEU A 720 -4.46 -17.42 34.50
N SER A 721 -5.79 -17.52 34.53
CA SER A 721 -6.67 -16.40 34.81
C SER A 721 -7.87 -16.85 35.64
N LYS A 722 -7.70 -16.92 36.97
CA LYS A 722 -8.74 -17.35 37.89
C LYS A 722 -10.04 -16.55 37.67
N GLY A 723 -11.15 -17.26 37.50
CA GLY A 723 -12.48 -16.69 37.24
C GLY A 723 -12.84 -16.55 35.75
N ASN A 724 -11.89 -16.71 34.83
CA ASN A 724 -12.16 -16.70 33.39
C ASN A 724 -12.28 -18.13 32.85
N PHE A 725 -13.10 -18.31 31.83
CA PHE A 725 -13.38 -19.60 31.19
C PHE A 725 -13.17 -19.51 29.67
N TYR A 726 -12.70 -20.60 29.08
CA TYR A 726 -12.61 -20.72 27.63
C TYR A 726 -14.01 -20.75 26.99
N GLN A 727 -14.11 -20.14 25.80
CA GLN A 727 -15.35 -20.03 25.05
C GLN A 727 -15.49 -21.11 23.97
N TYR A 728 -14.38 -21.68 23.50
CA TYR A 728 -14.32 -22.67 22.42
C TYR A 728 -13.01 -23.50 22.53
N PRO A 729 -12.91 -24.68 21.88
CA PRO A 729 -11.80 -25.62 22.11
C PRO A 729 -10.51 -25.32 21.34
N HIS A 730 -10.43 -24.18 20.63
CA HIS A 730 -9.32 -23.82 19.73
C HIS A 730 -9.01 -24.90 18.66
N ASN A 731 -10.04 -25.59 18.18
CA ASN A 731 -9.98 -26.59 17.12
C ASN A 731 -11.34 -26.62 16.39
N VAL A 732 -11.39 -26.04 15.18
CA VAL A 732 -12.65 -25.81 14.45
C VAL A 732 -13.37 -27.11 14.06
N PRO A 733 -12.69 -28.14 13.52
CA PRO A 733 -13.30 -29.44 13.25
C PRO A 733 -13.92 -30.08 14.49
N LEU A 734 -13.21 -30.05 15.62
CA LEU A 734 -13.70 -30.64 16.87
C LEU A 734 -14.86 -29.85 17.46
N GLU A 735 -14.82 -28.52 17.39
CA GLU A 735 -15.91 -27.64 17.81
C GLU A 735 -17.20 -27.88 17.01
N VAL A 736 -17.08 -27.99 15.68
CA VAL A 736 -18.23 -28.33 14.81
C VAL A 736 -18.74 -29.72 15.15
N ALA A 737 -17.86 -30.70 15.34
CA ALA A 737 -18.27 -32.06 15.69
C ALA A 737 -18.97 -32.11 17.06
N SER A 738 -18.41 -31.48 18.10
CA SER A 738 -18.99 -31.51 19.44
C SER A 738 -20.34 -30.79 19.50
N GLU A 739 -20.46 -29.61 18.88
CA GLU A 739 -21.67 -28.80 19.01
C GLU A 739 -22.79 -29.19 18.03
N THR A 740 -22.44 -29.71 16.84
CA THR A 740 -23.41 -30.00 15.77
C THR A 740 -23.49 -31.49 15.40
N GLY A 741 -22.73 -32.33 16.09
CA GLY A 741 -22.69 -33.78 15.92
C GLY A 741 -21.95 -34.22 14.66
N LEU A 742 -21.84 -35.54 14.48
CA LEU A 742 -21.22 -36.14 13.31
C LEU A 742 -21.97 -35.78 12.01
N ILE A 743 -23.28 -35.56 12.07
CA ILE A 743 -24.07 -35.11 10.92
C ILE A 743 -23.59 -33.72 10.47
N GLY A 744 -23.51 -32.77 11.40
CA GLY A 744 -23.02 -31.42 11.09
C GLY A 744 -21.57 -31.42 10.64
N PHE A 745 -20.72 -32.20 11.30
CA PHE A 745 -19.33 -32.39 10.89
C PHE A 745 -19.20 -32.88 9.44
N LEU A 746 -19.90 -33.95 9.07
CA LEU A 746 -19.85 -34.50 7.72
C LEU A 746 -20.45 -33.55 6.68
N LEU A 747 -21.55 -32.87 7.02
CA LEU A 747 -22.19 -31.89 6.14
C LEU A 747 -21.26 -30.71 5.84
N VAL A 748 -20.52 -30.24 6.85
CA VAL A 748 -19.64 -29.08 6.75
C VAL A 748 -18.29 -29.45 6.13
N PHE A 749 -17.56 -30.42 6.71
CA PHE A 749 -16.20 -30.72 6.28
C PHE A 749 -16.11 -31.72 5.14
N GLY A 750 -17.08 -32.62 4.97
CA GLY A 750 -17.06 -33.63 3.91
C GLY A 750 -16.93 -32.99 2.51
N PRO A 751 -17.87 -32.11 2.10
CA PRO A 751 -17.78 -31.40 0.84
C PRO A 751 -16.52 -30.54 0.72
N LEU A 752 -16.13 -29.80 1.77
CA LEU A 752 -14.93 -28.95 1.77
C LEU A 752 -13.66 -29.75 1.47
N VAL A 753 -13.39 -30.80 2.25
CA VAL A 753 -12.19 -31.64 2.10
C VAL A 753 -12.18 -32.29 0.73
N TRP A 754 -13.31 -32.81 0.27
CA TRP A 754 -13.42 -33.37 -1.07
C TRP A 754 -13.13 -32.35 -2.18
N GLY A 755 -13.64 -31.13 -2.05
CA GLY A 755 -13.37 -30.03 -2.96
C GLY A 755 -11.90 -29.62 -2.97
N TRP A 756 -11.28 -29.52 -1.80
CA TRP A 756 -9.85 -29.21 -1.64
C TRP A 756 -8.95 -30.27 -2.26
N LEU A 757 -9.23 -31.55 -2.01
CA LEU A 757 -8.50 -32.67 -2.62
C LEU A 757 -8.68 -32.70 -4.14
N SER A 758 -9.89 -32.42 -4.62
CA SER A 758 -10.19 -32.35 -6.06
C SER A 758 -9.40 -31.23 -6.74
N LEU A 759 -9.37 -30.04 -6.12
CA LEU A 759 -8.61 -28.88 -6.58
C LEU A 759 -7.09 -29.16 -6.54
N LEU A 760 -6.58 -29.70 -5.44
CA LEU A 760 -5.18 -30.07 -5.26
C LEU A 760 -4.72 -31.03 -6.36
N TRP A 761 -5.48 -32.10 -6.58
CA TRP A 761 -5.18 -33.11 -7.60
C TRP A 761 -5.21 -32.51 -9.01
N ALA A 762 -6.18 -31.62 -9.30
CA ALA A 762 -6.23 -30.92 -10.59
C ALA A 762 -5.05 -29.96 -10.77
N GLY A 763 -4.64 -29.29 -9.70
CA GLY A 763 -3.44 -28.46 -9.66
C GLY A 763 -2.19 -29.27 -10.00
N ILE A 764 -1.99 -30.40 -9.32
CA ILE A 764 -0.86 -31.32 -9.54
C ILE A 764 -0.81 -31.76 -11.01
N GLN A 765 -1.94 -32.17 -11.58
CA GLN A 765 -2.03 -32.60 -12.98
C GLN A 765 -1.67 -31.49 -13.96
N ARG A 766 -1.99 -30.22 -13.64
CA ARG A 766 -1.76 -29.06 -14.51
C ARG A 766 -0.44 -28.32 -14.21
N ALA A 767 0.22 -28.63 -13.09
CA ALA A 767 1.28 -27.82 -12.49
C ALA A 767 0.88 -26.34 -12.35
N SER A 768 -0.34 -26.07 -11.88
CA SER A 768 -0.86 -24.69 -11.84
C SER A 768 -0.31 -23.90 -10.64
N PRO A 769 0.48 -22.83 -10.86
CA PRO A 769 1.00 -22.02 -9.76
C PRO A 769 -0.09 -21.30 -8.97
N ALA A 770 -1.18 -20.90 -9.63
CA ALA A 770 -2.31 -20.22 -8.99
C ALA A 770 -3.05 -21.17 -8.04
N ILE A 771 -3.29 -22.43 -8.45
CA ILE A 771 -3.88 -23.43 -7.57
C ILE A 771 -2.96 -23.72 -6.38
N ALA A 772 -1.66 -23.85 -6.59
CA ALA A 772 -0.70 -24.01 -5.49
C ALA A 772 -0.81 -22.84 -4.48
N GLY A 773 -0.82 -21.59 -4.97
CA GLY A 773 -0.96 -20.41 -4.13
C GLY A 773 -2.26 -20.39 -3.31
N VAL A 774 -3.41 -20.68 -3.93
CA VAL A 774 -4.70 -20.78 -3.22
C VAL A 774 -4.67 -21.88 -2.16
N MET A 775 -4.11 -23.05 -2.47
CA MET A 775 -3.98 -24.15 -1.50
C MET A 775 -3.04 -23.80 -0.34
N MET A 776 -1.98 -23.02 -0.56
CA MET A 776 -1.13 -22.52 0.53
C MET A 776 -1.88 -21.56 1.44
N ILE A 777 -2.69 -20.66 0.88
CA ILE A 777 -3.55 -19.76 1.66
C ILE A 777 -4.52 -20.58 2.55
N VAL A 778 -5.20 -21.57 1.98
CA VAL A 778 -6.09 -22.48 2.73
C VAL A 778 -5.33 -23.22 3.82
N THR A 779 -4.14 -23.73 3.51
CA THR A 779 -3.29 -24.46 4.46
C THR A 779 -2.93 -23.61 5.67
N VAL A 780 -2.49 -22.36 5.45
CA VAL A 780 -2.12 -21.47 6.55
C VAL A 780 -3.34 -21.16 7.41
N PHE A 781 -4.44 -20.70 6.82
CA PHE A 781 -5.63 -20.37 7.59
C PHE A 781 -6.21 -21.57 8.34
N PHE A 782 -6.24 -22.75 7.72
CA PHE A 782 -6.65 -24.00 8.38
C PHE A 782 -5.71 -24.37 9.53
N THR A 783 -4.40 -24.21 9.37
CA THR A 783 -3.45 -24.60 10.43
C THR A 783 -3.53 -23.63 11.61
N VAL A 784 -3.59 -22.33 11.33
CA VAL A 784 -3.64 -21.29 12.35
C VAL A 784 -4.97 -21.35 13.12
N SER A 785 -6.12 -21.48 12.44
CA SER A 785 -7.43 -21.61 13.11
C SER A 785 -7.49 -22.80 14.08
N ASN A 786 -6.73 -23.86 13.82
CA ASN A 786 -6.69 -25.06 14.66
C ASN A 786 -5.57 -25.06 15.72
N LEU A 787 -4.76 -24.01 15.77
CA LEU A 787 -3.65 -23.88 16.72
C LEU A 787 -3.76 -22.65 17.60
N SER A 788 -4.14 -21.48 17.08
CA SER A 788 -4.43 -20.28 17.89
C SER A 788 -5.91 -20.15 18.20
N GLY A 789 -6.80 -20.64 17.33
CA GLY A 789 -8.23 -20.35 17.38
C GLY A 789 -8.55 -18.86 17.23
N ASP A 790 -7.68 -18.08 16.58
CA ASP A 790 -7.96 -16.66 16.39
C ASP A 790 -9.07 -16.41 15.36
N ILE A 791 -9.94 -15.46 15.71
CA ILE A 791 -11.15 -15.13 14.94
C ILE A 791 -10.84 -14.74 13.48
N PRO A 792 -9.79 -13.96 13.16
CA PRO A 792 -9.41 -13.71 11.76
C PRO A 792 -9.10 -14.99 10.97
N SER A 793 -8.34 -15.91 11.54
CA SER A 793 -7.92 -17.13 10.84
C SER A 793 -9.07 -18.09 10.61
N ASP A 794 -9.98 -18.20 11.56
CA ASP A 794 -11.23 -18.96 11.41
C ASP A 794 -12.04 -18.46 10.22
N ARG A 795 -12.15 -17.14 10.04
CA ARG A 795 -12.87 -16.55 8.90
C ARG A 795 -12.13 -16.74 7.60
N GLY A 796 -10.80 -16.59 7.61
CA GLY A 796 -9.95 -16.90 6.45
C GLY A 796 -10.15 -18.35 5.99
N LEU A 797 -10.22 -19.29 6.93
CA LEU A 797 -10.51 -20.70 6.65
C LEU A 797 -11.84 -20.85 5.89
N TRP A 798 -12.93 -20.25 6.36
CA TRP A 798 -14.22 -20.38 5.68
C TRP A 798 -14.25 -19.70 4.31
N VAL A 799 -13.72 -18.47 4.20
CA VAL A 799 -13.71 -17.72 2.93
C VAL A 799 -12.88 -18.44 1.86
N PHE A 800 -11.63 -18.80 2.19
CA PHE A 800 -10.76 -19.48 1.24
C PHE A 800 -11.10 -20.97 1.07
N GLY A 801 -11.66 -21.60 2.11
CA GLY A 801 -12.13 -22.97 2.06
C GLY A 801 -13.32 -23.15 1.11
N VAL A 802 -14.32 -22.26 1.16
CA VAL A 802 -15.46 -22.26 0.22
C VAL A 802 -15.01 -21.90 -1.20
N LEU A 803 -14.06 -20.96 -1.35
CA LEU A 803 -13.44 -20.67 -2.65
C LEU A 803 -12.76 -21.91 -3.24
N ALA A 804 -11.94 -22.62 -2.45
CA ALA A 804 -11.25 -23.82 -2.88
C ALA A 804 -12.23 -24.97 -3.20
N LEU A 805 -13.32 -25.10 -2.44
CA LEU A 805 -14.42 -26.02 -2.77
C LEU A 805 -15.01 -25.73 -4.15
N LYS A 806 -15.38 -24.46 -4.41
CA LYS A 806 -15.95 -24.05 -5.70
C LYS A 806 -15.00 -24.36 -6.86
N LEU A 807 -13.72 -24.02 -6.72
CA LEU A 807 -12.71 -24.30 -7.74
C LEU A 807 -12.47 -25.82 -7.91
N GLY A 808 -12.60 -26.61 -6.84
CA GLY A 808 -12.53 -28.07 -6.88
C GLY A 808 -13.69 -28.72 -7.63
N ILE A 809 -14.93 -28.24 -7.40
CA ILE A 809 -16.12 -28.67 -8.16
C ILE A 809 -15.90 -28.39 -9.65
N ASP A 810 -15.40 -27.20 -9.99
CA ASP A 810 -15.17 -26.80 -11.38
C ASP A 810 -14.08 -27.65 -12.07
N ALA A 811 -12.99 -27.92 -11.34
CA ALA A 811 -11.91 -28.78 -11.81
C ALA A 811 -12.37 -30.22 -12.11
N MET A 812 -13.39 -30.72 -11.41
CA MET A 812 -14.02 -32.01 -11.70
C MET A 812 -14.89 -31.97 -12.96
N GLY A 813 -15.66 -30.90 -13.17
CA GLY A 813 -16.45 -30.73 -14.39
C GLY A 813 -15.58 -30.83 -15.66
N LEU A 814 -14.35 -30.32 -15.58
CA LEU A 814 -13.33 -30.45 -16.63
C LEU A 814 -12.73 -31.85 -16.78
N ARG A 815 -12.78 -32.72 -15.75
CA ARG A 815 -12.39 -34.14 -15.87
C ARG A 815 -13.44 -34.99 -16.58
N VAL A 816 -14.71 -34.62 -16.46
CA VAL A 816 -15.83 -35.32 -17.10
C VAL A 816 -15.93 -34.97 -18.60
N THR A 817 -15.47 -33.78 -19.00
CA THR A 817 -15.51 -33.31 -20.40
C THR A 817 -14.20 -33.48 -21.17
N ALA A 818 -13.11 -33.91 -20.53
CA ALA A 818 -11.91 -34.33 -21.24
C ALA A 818 -12.16 -35.68 -21.92
N PRO A 819 -12.07 -35.81 -23.26
CA PRO A 819 -12.28 -37.09 -23.91
C PRO A 819 -11.21 -38.08 -23.45
N ASN A 820 -11.66 -39.22 -22.93
CA ASN A 820 -10.86 -40.45 -22.89
C ASN A 820 -10.34 -40.69 -24.32
N LYS A 821 -9.02 -40.73 -24.49
CA LYS A 821 -8.26 -41.23 -25.66
C LYS A 821 -9.07 -41.34 -26.96
N SER A 822 -8.91 -40.39 -27.88
CA SER A 822 -9.20 -40.66 -29.29
C SER A 822 -8.21 -41.73 -29.81
N PRO A 823 -8.68 -42.84 -30.40
CA PRO A 823 -7.83 -43.85 -31.01
C PRO A 823 -7.47 -43.42 -32.43
N THR A 824 -6.66 -42.38 -32.60
CA THR A 824 -6.03 -42.06 -33.89
C THR A 824 -4.72 -41.35 -33.64
N GLY A 825 -3.62 -42.08 -33.86
CA GLY A 825 -2.29 -41.52 -33.87
C GLY A 825 -2.13 -40.58 -35.06
N ILE A 826 -1.71 -39.35 -34.80
CA ILE A 826 -1.02 -38.50 -35.76
C ILE A 826 0.12 -37.84 -35.00
N GLU A 827 1.34 -38.26 -35.34
CA GLU A 827 2.58 -37.62 -34.92
C GLU A 827 2.61 -36.17 -35.41
N VAL A 828 2.92 -35.25 -34.51
CA VAL A 828 3.28 -33.87 -34.87
C VAL A 828 4.81 -33.81 -34.90
N ALA A 829 5.35 -33.65 -36.11
CA ALA A 829 6.78 -33.40 -36.35
C ALA A 829 7.25 -32.09 -35.69
N PRO A 830 8.52 -31.99 -35.27
CA PRO A 830 9.03 -30.80 -34.57
C PRO A 830 9.30 -29.68 -35.57
N ALA A 831 8.76 -28.49 -35.32
CA ALA A 831 9.06 -27.29 -36.08
C ALA A 831 10.11 -26.42 -35.37
N SER A 832 11.10 -26.04 -36.18
CA SER A 832 12.09 -24.96 -36.07
C SER A 832 11.57 -23.66 -35.49
#